data_AF-A0AAN7FPZ1-F1
#
_entry.id   AF-A0AAN7FPZ1-F1
#
_cell.length_a   1.000
_cell.length_b   1.000
_cell.length_c   1.000
_cell.angle_alpha   90.00
_cell.angle_beta   90.00
_cell.angle_gamma   90.00
#
_symmetry.space_group_name_H-M   'P 1'
#
loop_
_entity.id
_entity.type
_entity.pdbx_description
1 polymer ?
#
loop_
_entity_poly.entity_id
_entity_poly.type
_entity_poly.pdbx_seq_one_letter_code
_entity_poly.pdbx_strand_id
1 'polypeptide(L)'
;MRVCLRRPLHSTLLFSSSFSTTRTSTTSPSRRLGRVWSQRSLSHVSASASPTTLRPFKLPAPPGHTKSQSWMMGSKNMFKNNSFAIPFANSSQRHFFNTHTPLFSAYSSKPISKIRSLPLQTNGFSSISHANVPGPDILETPAEYRLETTQLKILKQKLEELGMDTEICVPGQYNHLLCPMCKGGDSEEKSLSLFVTEDGGAALWMCFRGKCGWKGSTRALADSRSLSGSLNPTTKVKIKREITVENLQLEPLCDQIVGYFAERLISRETLQRNSVMQKSYAGDQLVIAFTYWKDGKLVSCKYRDSNKKFWQEANTEKIFYGLDDIKDKSDIIIVEGEMDKLAMEEAGFRNCVSVPDGAPPVVSTKDLPPEEKDIKYQYLWNCKEYLQKASRIVLATDGDEAGQALAEELARRLGRERCWRVKWPKKNEVDHCKDANEVLMFLGADVLKEVIDNAELFPIRGLFNFKNYFDEIDAYYNRTYGYEFGLPTGWRALNEFYNVVPGELTIVTGIPNSGKSEWIDALLCNLNETAGWKFALCSMENRVREHARKLLEKHIKKPFFDARYGGSAERMTVEELQQGKKWLSDTFHLIRCEDDSLPSIKWVLDLAKAAVLRHGVRGLVIDPYNELDHQRPVSQCRS
;
A
#
# COMPACT_ATOMS: atom_id res chain seq x y z
N MET A 1 -44.72 20.74 -13.15
CA MET A 1 -45.61 19.69 -13.72
C MET A 1 -45.76 18.53 -12.71
N ARG A 2 -46.79 17.70 -12.86
CA ARG A 2 -47.20 16.64 -11.90
C ARG A 2 -46.54 15.28 -12.20
N VAL A 3 -46.49 14.41 -11.17
CA VAL A 3 -46.51 12.91 -11.26
C VAL A 3 -45.21 12.27 -11.81
N CYS A 4 -44.68 11.12 -11.35
CA CYS A 4 -45.12 10.12 -10.34
C CYS A 4 -43.91 9.48 -9.62
N LEU A 5 -44.08 9.01 -8.38
CA LEU A 5 -43.15 8.07 -7.72
C LEU A 5 -43.86 6.72 -7.52
N ARG A 6 -43.31 5.64 -8.09
CA ARG A 6 -43.74 4.27 -7.80
C ARG A 6 -42.78 3.62 -6.79
N ARG A 7 -43.33 3.12 -5.67
CA ARG A 7 -42.72 2.06 -4.85
C ARG A 7 -43.22 0.69 -5.32
N PRO A 8 -42.45 -0.38 -5.09
CA PRO A 8 -42.96 -1.69 -4.69
C PRO A 8 -42.83 -1.87 -3.17
N LEU A 9 -43.71 -2.71 -2.60
CA LEU A 9 -43.70 -3.19 -1.21
C LEU A 9 -43.82 -4.72 -1.22
N HIS A 10 -43.49 -5.35 -0.08
CA HIS A 10 -43.48 -6.77 0.30
C HIS A 10 -42.04 -7.30 0.59
N SER A 11 -41.78 -8.08 1.64
CA SER A 11 -42.65 -8.75 2.64
C SER A 11 -42.05 -8.74 4.07
N THR A 12 -42.77 -9.29 5.06
CA THR A 12 -42.73 -8.95 6.52
C THR A 12 -42.39 -10.14 7.45
N LEU A 13 -42.31 -9.87 8.77
CA LEU A 13 -42.25 -10.74 9.98
C LEU A 13 -40.82 -11.11 10.44
N LEU A 14 -40.45 -11.27 11.72
CA LEU A 14 -40.97 -10.93 13.10
C LEU A 14 -39.70 -10.78 14.02
N PHE A 15 -39.64 -10.21 15.23
CA PHE A 15 -40.35 -10.30 16.53
C PHE A 15 -40.11 -8.94 17.28
N SER A 16 -41.07 -8.15 17.76
CA SER A 16 -41.99 -8.27 18.92
C SER A 16 -41.40 -8.05 20.34
N SER A 17 -41.58 -6.85 20.89
CA SER A 17 -42.16 -6.54 22.22
C SER A 17 -42.29 -4.99 22.35
N SER A 18 -43.48 -4.37 22.45
CA SER A 18 -44.43 -4.31 23.60
C SER A 18 -43.86 -3.45 24.76
N PHE A 19 -44.51 -2.43 25.36
CA PHE A 19 -45.94 -2.06 25.45
C PHE A 19 -46.17 -0.52 25.47
N SER A 20 -47.32 -0.12 24.90
CA SER A 20 -48.26 0.99 25.23
C SER A 20 -47.81 2.41 25.62
N THR A 21 -48.21 3.48 24.91
CA THR A 21 -49.56 4.09 24.70
C THR A 21 -50.03 5.05 25.81
N THR A 22 -50.02 6.36 25.50
CA THR A 22 -51.22 7.22 25.63
C THR A 22 -51.17 8.39 24.64
N ARG A 23 -52.25 8.59 23.88
CA ARG A 23 -52.50 9.76 23.02
C ARG A 23 -53.34 10.78 23.77
N THR A 24 -53.11 12.07 23.52
CA THR A 24 -54.11 13.11 23.13
C THR A 24 -53.34 14.42 22.90
N SER A 25 -53.10 14.91 21.68
CA SER A 25 -54.02 15.65 20.81
C SER A 25 -54.72 16.85 21.47
N THR A 26 -54.32 18.09 21.15
CA THR A 26 -55.14 19.06 20.37
C THR A 26 -54.47 20.43 20.17
N THR A 27 -54.69 21.00 18.96
CA THR A 27 -54.83 22.44 18.60
C THR A 27 -53.81 23.52 19.02
N SER A 28 -53.22 24.15 17.99
CA SER A 28 -52.88 25.58 17.91
C SER A 28 -54.17 26.45 17.80
N PRO A 29 -54.19 27.81 17.86
CA PRO A 29 -53.12 28.74 17.46
C PRO A 29 -52.94 30.05 18.29
N SER A 30 -52.14 30.95 17.73
CA SER A 30 -51.64 32.25 18.24
C SER A 30 -52.66 33.32 18.65
N ARG A 31 -52.29 34.18 19.63
CA ARG A 31 -52.11 35.64 19.45
C ARG A 31 -51.66 36.43 20.72
N ARG A 32 -50.68 37.32 20.49
CA ARG A 32 -50.41 38.68 21.05
C ARG A 32 -50.68 39.04 22.54
N LEU A 33 -49.60 39.62 23.11
CA LEU A 33 -49.52 40.83 23.98
C LEU A 33 -50.08 40.79 25.42
N GLY A 34 -49.23 41.18 26.37
CA GLY A 34 -49.64 41.59 27.72
C GLY A 34 -48.48 41.61 28.71
N ARG A 35 -48.02 42.81 29.13
CA ARG A 35 -47.09 42.95 30.26
C ARG A 35 -47.84 42.80 31.58
N VAL A 36 -47.16 42.29 32.60
CA VAL A 36 -47.01 42.81 33.97
C VAL A 36 -46.51 41.66 34.84
N TRP A 37 -45.57 41.93 35.75
CA TRP A 37 -45.60 41.53 37.17
C TRP A 37 -44.42 42.23 37.86
N SER A 38 -44.71 42.93 38.95
CA SER A 38 -43.74 43.39 39.96
C SER A 38 -44.09 42.63 41.25
N GLN A 39 -43.27 42.51 42.30
CA GLN A 39 -42.32 43.45 42.89
C GLN A 39 -41.50 42.69 43.97
N ARG A 40 -40.25 43.11 44.27
CA ARG A 40 -39.57 43.04 45.61
C ARG A 40 -39.35 41.64 46.27
N SER A 41 -38.36 41.41 47.14
CA SER A 41 -37.19 42.19 47.63
C SER A 41 -36.25 41.28 48.47
N LEU A 42 -35.08 41.84 48.88
CA LEU A 42 -34.04 41.37 49.84
C LEU A 42 -32.80 40.78 49.15
N SER A 43 -31.53 41.09 49.44
CA SER A 43 -30.79 42.15 50.19
C SER A 43 -29.31 41.68 50.19
N HIS A 44 -28.32 42.47 49.73
CA HIS A 44 -27.27 43.15 50.54
C HIS A 44 -26.48 42.25 51.55
N VAL A 45 -25.14 42.34 51.77
CA VAL A 45 -24.02 43.14 51.21
C VAL A 45 -22.67 42.50 51.70
N SER A 46 -21.69 42.17 50.84
CA SER A 46 -20.38 42.84 50.55
C SER A 46 -19.21 42.75 51.57
N ALA A 47 -17.96 42.76 51.02
CA ALA A 47 -16.64 43.04 51.65
C ALA A 47 -16.06 41.97 52.63
N SER A 48 -14.74 41.81 52.86
CA SER A 48 -13.49 42.18 52.12
C SER A 48 -12.24 41.55 52.81
N ALA A 49 -11.04 41.77 52.25
CA ALA A 49 -9.69 41.73 52.88
C ALA A 49 -8.76 40.49 52.74
N SER A 50 -7.72 40.68 51.91
CA SER A 50 -6.27 40.54 52.19
C SER A 50 -5.59 39.19 52.52
N PRO A 51 -4.38 38.91 51.97
CA PRO A 51 -3.64 37.65 52.17
C PRO A 51 -2.58 37.72 53.29
N THR A 52 -2.26 36.60 53.95
CA THR A 52 -1.06 36.50 54.81
C THR A 52 -0.42 35.11 54.75
N THR A 53 0.91 35.12 54.59
CA THR A 53 1.89 34.03 54.56
C THR A 53 1.69 32.83 55.50
N LEU A 54 2.03 31.63 55.02
CA LEU A 54 2.54 30.53 55.85
C LEU A 54 3.89 30.02 55.32
N ARG A 55 4.83 29.80 56.24
CA ARG A 55 6.19 29.25 56.01
C ARG A 55 6.22 27.74 56.30
N PRO A 56 7.23 27.00 55.80
CA PRO A 56 7.30 25.54 55.96
C PRO A 56 7.74 25.12 57.37
N PHE A 57 7.24 23.98 57.84
CA PHE A 57 7.70 23.33 59.07
C PHE A 57 8.43 22.00 58.76
N LYS A 58 9.67 21.91 59.27
CA LYS A 58 10.43 20.66 59.44
C LYS A 58 9.79 19.79 60.53
N LEU A 59 10.09 18.49 60.53
CA LEU A 59 10.29 17.62 61.72
C LEU A 59 11.11 16.36 61.25
N PRO A 60 11.66 15.49 62.14
CA PRO A 60 13.11 15.22 62.12
C PRO A 60 13.52 13.73 62.03
N ALA A 61 14.82 13.47 62.17
CA ALA A 61 15.45 12.17 62.44
C ALA A 61 16.64 12.39 63.41
N PRO A 62 17.32 11.35 63.97
CA PRO A 62 16.94 9.98 64.33
C PRO A 62 17.16 9.71 65.86
N PRO A 63 17.10 8.47 66.37
CA PRO A 63 18.33 7.68 66.66
C PRO A 63 18.15 6.15 66.45
N GLY A 64 19.13 5.24 66.54
CA GLY A 64 20.61 5.30 66.69
C GLY A 64 21.19 3.92 67.09
N HIS A 65 22.41 3.57 66.63
CA HIS A 65 23.28 2.41 67.01
C HIS A 65 22.69 0.96 67.01
N THR A 66 23.33 -0.07 66.45
CA THR A 66 24.64 -0.64 66.86
C THR A 66 25.30 -1.57 65.81
N LYS A 67 26.66 -1.59 65.79
CA LYS A 67 27.65 -2.70 65.60
C LYS A 67 27.25 -3.93 64.73
N SER A 68 28.13 -4.51 63.89
CA SER A 68 29.56 -4.81 64.12
C SER A 68 30.44 -5.11 62.88
N GLN A 69 31.73 -4.74 62.96
CA GLN A 69 32.96 -5.45 62.49
C GLN A 69 33.08 -5.95 61.02
N SER A 70 34.03 -5.42 60.22
CA SER A 70 35.48 -5.79 60.09
C SER A 70 35.67 -6.98 59.12
N TRP A 71 36.59 -7.02 58.14
CA TRP A 71 38.04 -6.74 58.09
C TRP A 71 38.45 -6.08 56.74
N MET A 72 39.42 -5.14 56.67
CA MET A 72 40.85 -5.30 56.27
C MET A 72 41.12 -6.18 55.03
N MET A 73 41.97 -5.86 54.03
CA MET A 73 43.03 -4.85 53.77
C MET A 73 42.86 -4.31 52.32
N GLY A 74 43.48 -3.25 51.77
CA GLY A 74 44.61 -2.41 52.16
C GLY A 74 45.67 -2.32 51.04
N SER A 75 45.79 -1.16 50.38
CA SER A 75 47.02 -0.48 49.84
C SER A 75 46.60 0.76 49.02
N LYS A 76 46.93 2.01 49.41
CA LYS A 76 48.18 2.78 49.11
C LYS A 76 48.48 2.87 47.59
N ASN A 77 48.76 4.03 46.97
CA ASN A 77 49.03 5.40 47.46
C ASN A 77 48.89 6.45 46.32
N MET A 78 48.55 7.71 46.67
CA MET A 78 48.95 9.04 46.08
C MET A 78 49.05 9.25 44.54
N PHE A 79 48.61 10.36 43.91
CA PHE A 79 48.88 11.78 44.22
C PHE A 79 47.86 12.77 43.60
N LYS A 80 47.77 13.97 44.22
CA LYS A 80 47.49 15.36 43.75
C LYS A 80 47.31 15.67 42.24
N ASN A 81 46.70 16.78 41.80
CA ASN A 81 45.72 17.77 42.32
C ASN A 81 45.43 18.82 41.19
N ASN A 82 44.55 19.81 41.44
CA ASN A 82 44.19 20.98 40.60
C ASN A 82 43.20 20.66 39.45
N SER A 83 42.00 21.24 39.29
CA SER A 83 41.43 22.56 39.66
C SER A 83 41.95 23.74 38.84
N PHE A 84 41.10 24.38 38.03
CA PHE A 84 40.56 25.73 38.29
C PHE A 84 39.42 26.09 37.31
N ALA A 85 38.72 27.20 37.57
CA ALA A 85 37.38 27.49 37.06
C ALA A 85 37.27 28.84 36.29
N ILE A 86 36.17 28.94 35.52
CA ILE A 86 35.42 30.10 34.95
C ILE A 86 35.82 31.53 35.39
N PRO A 87 35.59 32.55 34.55
CA PRO A 87 34.49 33.48 34.89
C PRO A 87 33.57 33.94 33.72
N PHE A 88 32.42 34.49 34.11
CA PHE A 88 31.34 35.07 33.28
C PHE A 88 31.66 36.45 32.69
N ALA A 89 30.93 36.86 31.64
CA ALA A 89 30.45 38.25 31.47
C ALA A 89 29.20 38.36 30.55
N ASN A 90 28.24 39.21 30.94
CA ASN A 90 27.13 39.70 30.10
C ASN A 90 27.44 41.15 29.66
N SER A 91 27.14 41.54 28.41
CA SER A 91 26.64 42.90 28.13
C SER A 91 25.97 43.04 26.75
N SER A 92 24.90 43.83 26.72
CA SER A 92 24.10 44.21 25.55
C SER A 92 24.73 45.32 24.69
N GLN A 93 24.49 45.30 23.37
CA GLN A 93 24.09 46.50 22.62
C GLN A 93 23.51 46.17 21.23
N ARG A 94 22.52 46.96 20.78
CA ARG A 94 22.00 46.95 19.40
C ARG A 94 22.82 47.93 18.57
N HIS A 95 23.18 47.59 17.34
CA HIS A 95 23.24 48.57 16.25
C HIS A 95 22.93 47.91 14.90
N PHE A 96 22.12 48.59 14.09
CA PHE A 96 21.84 48.23 12.70
C PHE A 96 23.07 48.53 11.84
N PHE A 97 23.41 47.64 10.90
CA PHE A 97 23.77 48.05 9.54
C PHE A 97 23.29 47.01 8.54
N ASN A 98 22.81 47.51 7.39
CA ASN A 98 22.14 46.74 6.35
C ASN A 98 22.97 46.85 5.07
N THR A 99 23.49 45.74 4.55
CA THR A 99 24.13 45.70 3.21
C THR A 99 23.79 44.39 2.51
N HIS A 100 23.60 44.48 1.20
CA HIS A 100 22.85 43.53 0.39
C HIS A 100 23.64 42.28 -0.07
N THR A 101 22.84 41.28 -0.48
CA THR A 101 23.08 40.23 -1.50
C THR A 101 23.99 39.03 -1.16
N PRO A 102 23.50 37.78 -1.40
CA PRO A 102 24.28 36.56 -1.23
C PRO A 102 25.02 36.14 -2.51
N LEU A 103 26.18 35.50 -2.35
CA LEU A 103 26.87 34.78 -3.43
C LEU A 103 26.47 33.30 -3.42
N PHE A 104 25.95 32.80 -4.54
CA PHE A 104 25.72 31.37 -4.81
C PHE A 104 26.94 30.74 -5.48
N SER A 105 27.47 29.64 -4.92
CA SER A 105 28.34 28.62 -5.56
C SER A 105 28.83 27.64 -4.45
N ALA A 106 28.94 26.32 -4.58
CA ALA A 106 28.70 25.39 -5.69
C ALA A 106 28.10 24.06 -5.19
N TYR A 107 27.32 23.38 -6.04
CA TYR A 107 26.97 21.97 -5.85
C TYR A 107 28.09 21.06 -6.39
N SER A 108 28.41 19.97 -5.67
CA SER A 108 29.35 18.95 -6.12
C SER A 108 28.72 18.02 -7.17
N SER A 109 29.36 17.87 -8.32
CA SER A 109 28.91 17.05 -9.45
C SER A 109 29.31 15.58 -9.35
N LYS A 110 28.48 14.68 -9.93
CA LYS A 110 28.83 13.30 -10.29
C LYS A 110 28.33 12.98 -11.71
N PRO A 111 28.93 11.99 -12.42
CA PRO A 111 29.09 12.08 -13.87
C PRO A 111 27.98 11.45 -14.73
N ILE A 112 27.97 11.88 -16.00
CA ILE A 112 27.04 11.46 -17.06
C ILE A 112 27.60 10.24 -17.83
N SER A 113 26.78 9.22 -18.07
CA SER A 113 27.01 8.20 -19.11
C SER A 113 26.11 8.42 -20.32
N LYS A 114 26.65 8.32 -21.53
CA LYS A 114 25.96 8.58 -22.81
C LYS A 114 25.41 7.29 -23.44
N ILE A 115 24.12 7.23 -23.76
CA ILE A 115 23.60 6.42 -24.89
C ILE A 115 22.56 7.27 -25.64
N ARG A 116 22.65 7.29 -26.98
CA ARG A 116 21.75 8.03 -27.88
C ARG A 116 20.50 7.20 -28.20
N SER A 117 19.34 7.86 -28.25
CA SER A 117 18.11 7.38 -28.89
C SER A 117 18.03 7.87 -30.33
N LEU A 118 17.66 6.99 -31.27
CA LEU A 118 17.31 7.34 -32.66
C LEU A 118 15.83 6.93 -32.94
N PRO A 119 15.07 7.72 -33.70
CA PRO A 119 13.64 7.47 -33.92
C PRO A 119 13.37 6.56 -35.12
N LEU A 120 12.26 5.80 -35.09
CA LEU A 120 11.73 5.10 -36.26
C LEU A 120 11.10 6.12 -37.23
N GLN A 121 11.42 6.00 -38.52
CA GLN A 121 10.61 6.55 -39.60
C GLN A 121 9.82 5.45 -40.31
N THR A 122 8.59 5.79 -40.68
CA THR A 122 7.72 5.03 -41.56
C THR A 122 8.18 5.14 -43.02
N ASN A 123 8.03 4.06 -43.80
CA ASN A 123 7.70 4.13 -45.23
C ASN A 123 7.17 2.77 -45.69
N GLY A 124 6.13 2.78 -46.51
CA GLY A 124 5.71 1.62 -47.28
C GLY A 124 5.66 1.97 -48.76
N PHE A 125 5.83 0.98 -49.64
CA PHE A 125 5.18 0.89 -50.95
C PHE A 125 5.43 -0.49 -51.56
N SER A 126 4.58 -0.86 -52.51
CA SER A 126 4.47 -2.17 -53.17
C SER A 126 5.12 -2.22 -54.55
N SER A 127 5.65 -3.38 -54.97
CA SER A 127 5.83 -3.70 -56.41
C SER A 127 5.90 -5.21 -56.68
N ILE A 128 5.33 -5.63 -57.81
CA ILE A 128 5.29 -7.01 -58.34
C ILE A 128 6.19 -7.08 -59.59
N SER A 129 6.99 -8.15 -59.79
CA SER A 129 7.09 -8.85 -61.09
C SER A 129 8.16 -9.97 -61.18
N HIS A 130 7.70 -11.16 -61.60
CA HIS A 130 8.32 -12.17 -62.49
C HIS A 130 9.80 -12.63 -62.37
N ALA A 131 9.95 -13.96 -62.23
CA ALA A 131 10.86 -14.78 -63.03
C ALA A 131 10.21 -16.16 -63.30
N ASN A 132 10.46 -16.76 -64.47
CA ASN A 132 9.82 -17.99 -64.95
C ASN A 132 10.76 -19.23 -64.88
N VAL A 133 10.12 -20.40 -64.99
CA VAL A 133 10.65 -21.78 -64.87
C VAL A 133 11.66 -22.16 -65.98
N PRO A 134 12.59 -23.09 -65.70
CA PRO A 134 12.62 -24.32 -66.51
C PRO A 134 12.65 -25.60 -65.64
N GLY A 135 11.96 -26.64 -66.10
CA GLY A 135 12.21 -28.05 -65.74
C GLY A 135 12.54 -28.83 -67.01
N PRO A 136 12.32 -30.15 -67.08
CA PRO A 136 12.03 -31.11 -66.01
C PRO A 136 13.17 -32.14 -65.83
N ASP A 137 13.06 -33.05 -64.86
CA ASP A 137 13.57 -34.41 -65.05
C ASP A 137 12.72 -35.40 -64.26
N ILE A 138 12.38 -36.53 -64.89
CA ILE A 138 11.56 -37.60 -64.31
C ILE A 138 12.51 -38.72 -63.89
N LEU A 139 12.47 -39.08 -62.61
CA LEU A 139 13.08 -40.31 -62.12
C LEU A 139 12.14 -40.94 -61.07
N GLU A 140 11.82 -42.21 -61.28
CA GLU A 140 10.70 -42.86 -60.63
C GLU A 140 11.02 -43.48 -59.27
N THR A 141 9.96 -43.66 -58.47
CA THR A 141 9.84 -44.55 -57.30
C THR A 141 10.57 -44.18 -55.98
N PRO A 142 10.06 -44.67 -54.83
CA PRO A 142 8.79 -45.35 -54.60
C PRO A 142 7.77 -44.48 -53.84
N ALA A 143 6.49 -44.72 -54.10
CA ALA A 143 5.43 -44.30 -53.18
C ALA A 143 5.54 -45.14 -51.90
N GLU A 144 6.27 -44.64 -50.90
CA GLU A 144 6.18 -45.18 -49.55
C GLU A 144 4.78 -44.89 -48.98
N TYR A 145 3.88 -45.83 -49.25
CA TYR A 145 2.70 -46.09 -48.45
C TYR A 145 3.19 -46.42 -47.03
N ARG A 146 3.48 -45.38 -46.23
CA ARG A 146 3.79 -45.55 -44.80
C ARG A 146 2.61 -46.28 -44.20
N LEU A 147 2.83 -47.55 -43.86
CA LEU A 147 1.93 -48.36 -43.06
C LEU A 147 1.68 -47.59 -41.77
N GLU A 148 0.55 -46.90 -41.69
CA GLU A 148 0.15 -46.15 -40.50
C GLU A 148 0.20 -47.11 -39.31
N THR A 149 1.13 -46.83 -38.39
CA THR A 149 1.31 -47.67 -37.21
C THR A 149 0.00 -47.75 -36.45
N THR A 150 -0.30 -48.90 -35.84
CA THR A 150 -1.53 -49.08 -35.05
C THR A 150 -1.67 -48.01 -33.98
N GLN A 151 -0.55 -47.50 -33.46
CA GLN A 151 -0.49 -46.37 -32.54
C GLN A 151 -0.97 -45.06 -33.19
N LEU A 152 -0.48 -44.70 -34.38
CA LEU A 152 -0.89 -43.49 -35.09
C LEU A 152 -2.40 -43.49 -35.42
N LYS A 153 -2.96 -44.65 -35.79
CA LYS A 153 -4.42 -44.78 -36.02
C LYS A 153 -5.24 -44.51 -34.75
N ILE A 154 -4.84 -45.12 -33.63
CA ILE A 154 -5.47 -44.89 -32.32
C ILE A 154 -5.31 -43.42 -31.88
N LEU A 155 -4.17 -42.80 -32.19
CA LEU A 155 -3.90 -41.40 -31.88
C LEU A 155 -4.78 -40.44 -32.71
N LYS A 156 -4.91 -40.68 -34.02
CA LYS A 156 -5.79 -39.90 -34.91
C LYS A 156 -7.24 -39.96 -34.46
N GLN A 157 -7.78 -41.16 -34.18
CA GLN A 157 -9.13 -41.32 -33.65
C GLN A 157 -9.36 -40.52 -32.35
N LYS A 158 -8.40 -40.53 -31.42
CA LYS A 158 -8.46 -39.74 -30.18
C LYS A 158 -8.39 -38.22 -30.39
N LEU A 159 -7.82 -37.76 -31.50
CA LEU A 159 -7.75 -36.33 -31.86
C LEU A 159 -9.02 -35.88 -32.60
N GLU A 160 -9.60 -36.76 -33.43
CA GLU A 160 -10.92 -36.58 -34.07
C GLU A 160 -12.04 -36.51 -33.02
N GLU A 161 -12.00 -37.35 -31.98
CA GLU A 161 -12.89 -37.28 -30.80
C GLU A 161 -12.80 -35.93 -30.05
N LEU A 162 -11.66 -35.25 -30.15
CA LEU A 162 -11.44 -33.90 -29.60
C LEU A 162 -11.80 -32.78 -30.61
N GLY A 163 -12.33 -33.13 -31.79
CA GLY A 163 -12.75 -32.20 -32.83
C GLY A 163 -11.61 -31.61 -33.66
N MET A 164 -10.45 -32.26 -33.72
CA MET A 164 -9.33 -31.83 -34.57
C MET A 164 -9.36 -32.52 -35.93
N ASP A 165 -9.04 -31.76 -36.99
CA ASP A 165 -8.81 -32.29 -38.33
C ASP A 165 -7.42 -32.96 -38.41
N THR A 166 -7.44 -34.28 -38.56
CA THR A 166 -6.27 -35.17 -38.56
C THR A 166 -5.80 -35.56 -39.96
N GLU A 167 -6.53 -35.22 -41.02
CA GLU A 167 -6.16 -35.59 -42.39
C GLU A 167 -4.86 -34.89 -42.83
N ILE A 168 -4.66 -33.67 -42.33
CA ILE A 168 -3.51 -32.80 -42.65
C ILE A 168 -2.30 -33.11 -41.74
N CYS A 169 -2.45 -33.95 -40.71
CA CYS A 169 -1.44 -34.11 -39.66
C CYS A 169 -0.25 -35.00 -40.07
N VAL A 170 0.90 -34.36 -40.35
CA VAL A 170 2.18 -35.04 -40.60
C VAL A 170 2.93 -35.27 -39.26
N PRO A 171 3.29 -36.51 -38.89
CA PRO A 171 4.15 -36.80 -37.74
C PRO A 171 5.52 -36.13 -37.84
N GLY A 172 6.03 -35.63 -36.71
CA GLY A 172 7.28 -34.86 -36.64
C GLY A 172 7.15 -33.38 -36.98
N GLN A 173 5.95 -32.90 -37.37
CA GLN A 173 5.72 -31.50 -37.77
C GLN A 173 4.64 -30.81 -36.92
N TYR A 174 4.74 -29.48 -36.82
CA TYR A 174 3.70 -28.64 -36.24
C TYR A 174 2.66 -28.29 -37.29
N ASN A 175 1.42 -28.69 -37.05
CA ASN A 175 0.29 -28.48 -37.92
C ASN A 175 -0.58 -27.35 -37.36
N HIS A 176 -1.00 -26.42 -38.24
CA HIS A 176 -1.85 -25.28 -37.85
C HIS A 176 -3.31 -25.54 -38.26
N LEU A 177 -4.17 -25.66 -37.26
CA LEU A 177 -5.57 -26.08 -37.40
C LEU A 177 -6.53 -25.01 -36.85
N LEU A 178 -7.80 -25.11 -37.23
CA LEU A 178 -8.89 -24.42 -36.54
C LEU A 178 -9.05 -25.02 -35.13
N CYS A 179 -9.09 -24.18 -34.11
CA CYS A 179 -9.28 -24.64 -32.73
C CYS A 179 -10.74 -25.06 -32.51
N PRO A 180 -11.07 -26.32 -32.13
CA PRO A 180 -12.45 -26.75 -31.93
C PRO A 180 -13.16 -25.99 -30.80
N MET A 181 -12.41 -25.55 -29.78
CA MET A 181 -12.94 -24.83 -28.62
C MET A 181 -13.34 -23.38 -28.90
N CYS A 182 -12.71 -22.70 -29.87
CA CYS A 182 -13.02 -21.29 -30.16
C CYS A 182 -13.27 -20.98 -31.64
N LYS A 183 -13.14 -21.96 -32.53
CA LYS A 183 -13.35 -21.90 -33.99
C LYS A 183 -12.61 -20.75 -34.69
N GLY A 184 -11.41 -20.40 -34.21
CA GLY A 184 -10.67 -19.21 -34.64
C GLY A 184 -11.23 -17.87 -34.13
N GLY A 185 -12.49 -17.87 -33.67
CA GLY A 185 -13.21 -16.69 -33.23
C GLY A 185 -13.67 -15.84 -34.39
N ASP A 186 -13.80 -14.53 -34.16
CA ASP A 186 -14.39 -13.56 -35.10
C ASP A 186 -13.58 -13.40 -36.41
N SER A 187 -12.33 -13.89 -36.44
CA SER A 187 -11.43 -13.92 -37.60
C SER A 187 -11.27 -15.31 -38.25
N GLU A 188 -11.93 -16.35 -37.71
CA GLU A 188 -11.83 -17.75 -38.16
C GLU A 188 -10.39 -18.26 -38.39
N GLU A 189 -9.44 -17.75 -37.62
CA GLU A 189 -8.00 -18.04 -37.82
C GLU A 189 -7.59 -19.44 -37.32
N LYS A 190 -6.63 -20.07 -38.03
CA LYS A 190 -5.98 -21.35 -37.68
C LYS A 190 -5.03 -21.19 -36.47
N SER A 191 -5.62 -20.92 -35.31
CA SER A 191 -4.94 -20.59 -34.04
C SER A 191 -4.50 -21.79 -33.21
N LEU A 192 -4.85 -23.02 -33.57
CA LEU A 192 -4.41 -24.24 -32.89
C LEU A 192 -3.12 -24.75 -33.53
N SER A 193 -2.05 -24.88 -32.75
CA SER A 193 -0.87 -25.65 -33.16
C SER A 193 -0.97 -27.05 -32.55
N LEU A 194 -0.82 -28.08 -33.39
CA LEU A 194 -0.83 -29.50 -33.03
C LEU A 194 0.48 -30.15 -33.50
N PHE A 195 1.18 -30.80 -32.58
CA PHE A 195 2.39 -31.57 -32.86
C PHE A 195 2.13 -33.05 -32.58
N VAL A 196 2.48 -33.92 -33.52
CA VAL A 196 2.45 -35.38 -33.37
C VAL A 196 3.88 -35.87 -33.37
N THR A 197 4.26 -36.71 -32.41
CA THR A 197 5.63 -37.27 -32.33
C THR A 197 5.94 -38.17 -33.53
N GLU A 198 7.21 -38.28 -33.91
CA GLU A 198 7.64 -39.03 -35.11
C GLU A 198 7.26 -40.53 -35.06
N ASP A 199 7.19 -41.11 -33.87
CA ASP A 199 6.75 -42.49 -33.60
C ASP A 199 5.22 -42.69 -33.71
N GLY A 200 4.44 -41.60 -33.80
CA GLY A 200 2.98 -41.63 -33.74
C GLY A 200 2.43 -42.04 -32.36
N GLY A 201 3.25 -42.02 -31.31
CA GLY A 201 2.90 -42.45 -29.96
C GLY A 201 2.19 -41.38 -29.12
N ALA A 202 2.41 -40.10 -29.41
CA ALA A 202 1.84 -38.98 -28.66
C ALA A 202 1.52 -37.75 -29.53
N ALA A 203 0.59 -36.93 -29.04
CA ALA A 203 0.28 -35.62 -29.61
C ALA A 203 0.19 -34.56 -28.51
N LEU A 204 0.58 -33.32 -28.83
CA LEU A 204 0.49 -32.15 -27.97
C LEU A 204 -0.12 -30.99 -28.76
N TRP A 205 -0.99 -30.20 -28.15
CA TRP A 205 -1.60 -29.03 -28.80
C TRP A 205 -1.70 -27.82 -27.90
N MET A 206 -1.69 -26.63 -28.51
CA MET A 206 -1.95 -25.35 -27.86
C MET A 206 -2.58 -24.35 -28.84
N CYS A 207 -3.67 -23.73 -28.39
CA CYS A 207 -4.31 -22.62 -29.08
C CYS A 207 -3.66 -21.30 -28.62
N PHE A 208 -3.07 -20.57 -29.57
CA PHE A 208 -2.35 -19.32 -29.33
C PHE A 208 -3.27 -18.09 -29.19
N ARG A 209 -4.59 -18.23 -29.44
CA ARG A 209 -5.56 -17.14 -29.24
C ARG A 209 -5.67 -16.82 -27.75
N GLY A 210 -5.25 -15.62 -27.34
CA GLY A 210 -5.12 -15.24 -25.92
C GLY A 210 -6.39 -15.29 -25.07
N LYS A 211 -7.59 -15.29 -25.70
CA LYS A 211 -8.89 -15.51 -25.03
C LYS A 211 -9.28 -16.99 -24.87
N CYS A 212 -8.58 -17.91 -25.52
CA CYS A 212 -8.87 -19.35 -25.51
C CYS A 212 -7.82 -20.12 -24.68
N GLY A 213 -6.55 -20.09 -25.09
CA GLY A 213 -5.46 -20.79 -24.39
C GLY A 213 -5.63 -22.32 -24.24
N TRP A 214 -6.56 -22.93 -24.99
CA TRP A 214 -6.83 -24.37 -24.89
C TRP A 214 -5.60 -25.18 -25.27
N LYS A 215 -5.22 -26.13 -24.42
CA LYS A 215 -4.02 -26.95 -24.60
C LYS A 215 -4.21 -28.32 -23.99
N GLY A 216 -3.47 -29.29 -24.48
CA GLY A 216 -3.50 -30.65 -23.98
C GLY A 216 -2.45 -31.54 -24.63
N SER A 217 -2.49 -32.81 -24.23
CA SER A 217 -1.68 -33.87 -24.80
C SER A 217 -2.41 -35.20 -24.68
N THR A 218 -2.21 -36.09 -25.65
CA THR A 218 -2.76 -37.45 -25.62
C THR A 218 -1.71 -38.46 -26.09
N ARG A 219 -1.90 -39.74 -25.74
CA ARG A 219 -1.01 -40.84 -26.13
C ARG A 219 -1.82 -41.98 -26.75
N ALA A 220 -1.23 -42.65 -27.73
CA ALA A 220 -1.83 -43.77 -28.44
C ALA A 220 -2.10 -44.94 -27.49
N LEU A 221 -1.06 -45.43 -26.82
CA LEU A 221 -1.13 -46.42 -25.76
C LEU A 221 -0.95 -45.73 -24.40
N ALA A 222 -1.84 -46.05 -23.46
CA ALA A 222 -1.73 -45.57 -22.10
C ALA A 222 -1.00 -46.64 -21.26
N ASP A 223 0.25 -46.37 -20.89
CA ASP A 223 0.83 -47.03 -19.72
C ASP A 223 -0.08 -46.79 -18.52
N SER A 224 -0.18 -47.78 -17.62
CA SER A 224 -1.03 -47.73 -16.43
C SER A 224 -0.50 -46.76 -15.36
N ARG A 225 -0.49 -45.46 -15.68
CA ARG A 225 -0.26 -44.29 -14.82
C ARG A 225 -0.73 -43.02 -15.55
N SER A 226 -1.85 -42.46 -15.09
CA SER A 226 -2.35 -41.10 -15.41
C SER A 226 -3.07 -40.92 -16.76
N LEU A 227 -4.41 -40.89 -16.72
CA LEU A 227 -5.22 -40.12 -17.67
C LEU A 227 -6.22 -39.25 -16.92
N SER A 228 -5.88 -37.97 -16.76
CA SER A 228 -6.80 -36.92 -16.36
C SER A 228 -7.41 -36.26 -17.61
N GLY A 229 -8.46 -36.86 -18.16
CA GLY A 229 -9.34 -36.21 -19.14
C GLY A 229 -10.39 -35.34 -18.44
N SER A 230 -10.62 -34.13 -18.94
CA SER A 230 -11.52 -33.14 -18.32
C SER A 230 -12.92 -33.17 -18.93
N LEU A 231 -13.92 -33.58 -18.14
CA LEU A 231 -15.33 -33.33 -18.39
C LEU A 231 -15.98 -32.81 -17.11
N ASN A 232 -16.34 -31.53 -17.11
CA ASN A 232 -17.02 -30.73 -16.08
C ASN A 232 -16.41 -30.75 -14.65
N PRO A 233 -16.28 -29.59 -13.97
CA PRO A 233 -15.79 -29.54 -12.59
C PRO A 233 -16.88 -29.93 -11.58
N THR A 234 -17.33 -31.18 -11.62
CA THR A 234 -17.69 -31.83 -10.35
C THR A 234 -16.40 -31.96 -9.57
N THR A 235 -16.42 -31.44 -8.34
CA THR A 235 -15.23 -31.30 -7.49
C THR A 235 -14.61 -32.67 -7.22
N LYS A 236 -13.59 -33.06 -8.00
CA LYS A 236 -12.72 -34.18 -7.65
C LYS A 236 -11.97 -33.79 -6.39
N VAL A 237 -12.55 -34.13 -5.25
CA VAL A 237 -11.92 -34.02 -3.93
C VAL A 237 -10.61 -34.78 -4.02
N LYS A 238 -9.49 -34.06 -4.00
CA LYS A 238 -8.19 -34.69 -3.78
C LYS A 238 -8.27 -35.35 -2.40
N ILE A 239 -8.35 -36.67 -2.38
CA ILE A 239 -8.33 -37.44 -1.13
C ILE A 239 -6.98 -37.12 -0.48
N LYS A 240 -7.01 -36.36 0.61
CA LYS A 240 -5.84 -36.03 1.42
C LYS A 240 -5.34 -37.33 2.03
N ARG A 241 -4.03 -37.57 1.97
CA ARG A 241 -3.41 -38.77 2.54
C ARG A 241 -3.51 -38.70 4.06
N GLU A 242 -4.21 -39.66 4.67
CA GLU A 242 -4.08 -39.89 6.11
C GLU A 242 -2.67 -40.43 6.41
N ILE A 243 -2.03 -39.84 7.42
CA ILE A 243 -0.68 -40.20 7.85
C ILE A 243 -0.70 -40.49 9.35
N THR A 244 0.23 -41.32 9.81
CA THR A 244 0.44 -41.60 11.24
C THR A 244 1.94 -41.60 11.53
N VAL A 245 2.28 -41.56 12.81
CA VAL A 245 3.67 -41.57 13.30
C VAL A 245 4.40 -42.83 12.80
N GLU A 246 3.73 -43.98 12.85
CA GLU A 246 4.24 -45.29 12.43
C GLU A 246 4.38 -45.36 10.90
N ASN A 247 3.37 -44.90 10.16
CA ASN A 247 3.38 -44.86 8.69
C ASN A 247 4.47 -43.94 8.12
N LEU A 248 4.94 -42.97 8.91
CA LEU A 248 6.05 -42.09 8.56
C LEU A 248 7.39 -42.52 9.17
N GLN A 249 7.43 -43.57 9.99
CA GLN A 249 8.64 -44.03 10.69
C GLN A 249 9.30 -42.88 11.49
N LEU A 250 8.49 -42.15 12.25
CA LEU A 250 8.97 -41.08 13.13
C LEU A 250 9.39 -41.68 14.48
N GLU A 251 10.53 -41.21 14.99
CA GLU A 251 11.15 -41.69 16.23
C GLU A 251 11.23 -40.55 17.26
N PRO A 252 11.31 -40.87 18.57
CA PRO A 252 11.66 -39.89 19.60
C PRO A 252 13.04 -39.27 19.35
N LEU A 253 13.23 -38.02 19.79
CA LEU A 253 14.49 -37.29 19.60
C LEU A 253 15.67 -37.92 20.35
N CYS A 254 16.76 -38.17 19.64
CA CYS A 254 18.05 -38.51 20.23
C CYS A 254 18.74 -37.28 20.87
N ASP A 255 19.69 -37.53 21.77
CA ASP A 255 20.38 -36.47 22.51
C ASP A 255 21.18 -35.51 21.63
N GLN A 256 21.62 -35.94 20.43
CA GLN A 256 22.28 -35.08 19.46
C GLN A 256 21.33 -33.98 18.94
N ILE A 257 20.08 -34.33 18.60
CA ILE A 257 19.09 -33.35 18.15
C ILE A 257 18.61 -32.50 19.33
N VAL A 258 18.43 -33.06 20.52
CA VAL A 258 18.09 -32.26 21.71
C VAL A 258 19.21 -31.27 22.04
N GLY A 259 20.48 -31.66 21.88
CA GLY A 259 21.63 -30.74 22.00
C GLY A 259 21.57 -29.57 21.01
N TYR A 260 21.24 -29.83 19.75
CA TYR A 260 21.03 -28.79 18.73
C TYR A 260 19.93 -27.77 19.12
N PHE A 261 18.87 -28.21 19.80
CA PHE A 261 17.84 -27.30 20.31
C PHE A 261 18.27 -26.58 21.60
N ALA A 262 19.03 -27.24 22.47
CA ALA A 262 19.57 -26.64 23.69
C ALA A 262 20.55 -25.48 23.40
N GLU A 263 21.36 -25.57 22.32
CA GLU A 263 22.16 -24.44 21.79
C GLU A 263 21.33 -23.19 21.47
N ARG A 264 20.02 -23.37 21.23
CA ARG A 264 19.05 -22.33 20.87
C ARG A 264 18.12 -21.97 22.02
N LEU A 265 18.47 -22.41 23.23
CA LEU A 265 17.72 -22.26 24.47
C LEU A 265 16.32 -22.87 24.42
N ILE A 266 16.11 -23.90 23.58
CA ILE A 266 14.86 -24.66 23.50
C ILE A 266 15.00 -25.94 24.33
N SER A 267 14.12 -26.10 25.32
CA SER A 267 14.10 -27.19 26.29
C SER A 267 13.56 -28.50 25.71
N ARG A 268 13.86 -29.63 26.37
CA ARG A 268 13.34 -30.95 25.97
C ARG A 268 11.82 -31.02 26.19
N GLU A 269 11.34 -30.34 27.22
CA GLU A 269 9.95 -30.20 27.62
C GLU A 269 9.12 -29.51 26.53
N THR A 270 9.63 -28.38 26.00
CA THR A 270 9.03 -27.70 24.85
C THR A 270 9.01 -28.61 23.61
N LEU A 271 10.13 -29.28 23.27
CA LEU A 271 10.17 -30.20 22.12
C LEU A 271 9.13 -31.33 22.23
N GLN A 272 8.97 -31.91 23.42
CA GLN A 272 8.00 -32.96 23.71
C GLN A 272 6.56 -32.44 23.58
N ARG A 273 6.23 -31.28 24.17
CA ARG A 273 4.88 -30.69 24.07
C ARG A 273 4.50 -30.34 22.63
N ASN A 274 5.50 -29.98 21.83
CA ASN A 274 5.36 -29.62 20.42
C ASN A 274 5.43 -30.82 19.46
N SER A 275 5.51 -32.05 19.99
CA SER A 275 5.64 -33.29 19.22
C SER A 275 6.77 -33.22 18.16
N VAL A 276 7.89 -32.56 18.48
CA VAL A 276 9.07 -32.58 17.60
C VAL A 276 9.68 -33.98 17.67
N MET A 277 9.84 -34.59 16.50
CA MET A 277 10.32 -35.97 16.35
C MET A 277 11.56 -35.97 15.45
N GLN A 278 12.19 -37.14 15.30
CA GLN A 278 13.22 -37.36 14.30
C GLN A 278 12.77 -38.41 13.27
N LYS A 279 13.55 -38.54 12.20
CA LYS A 279 13.45 -39.64 11.25
C LYS A 279 14.83 -39.99 10.71
N SER A 280 15.08 -41.28 10.52
CA SER A 280 16.24 -41.76 9.76
C SER A 280 15.99 -41.57 8.25
N TYR A 281 16.84 -40.80 7.58
CA TYR A 281 16.77 -40.51 6.15
C TYR A 281 17.99 -41.05 5.41
N ALA A 282 17.89 -41.15 4.08
CA ALA A 282 18.80 -41.91 3.22
C ALA A 282 20.29 -41.80 3.58
N GLY A 283 20.91 -42.94 3.94
CA GLY A 283 22.32 -43.01 4.37
C GLY A 283 22.53 -42.73 5.86
N ASP A 284 21.61 -43.20 6.71
CA ASP A 284 21.60 -43.03 8.18
C ASP A 284 21.70 -41.56 8.67
N GLN A 285 21.29 -40.61 7.83
CA GLN A 285 21.22 -39.20 8.22
C GLN A 285 19.96 -38.95 9.03
N LEU A 286 20.12 -38.58 10.31
CA LEU A 286 19.01 -38.12 11.14
C LEU A 286 18.49 -36.74 10.68
N VAL A 287 17.17 -36.62 10.54
CA VAL A 287 16.48 -35.37 10.17
C VAL A 287 15.44 -35.01 11.22
N ILE A 288 15.26 -33.72 11.47
CA ILE A 288 14.25 -33.19 12.39
C ILE A 288 12.89 -33.23 11.70
N ALA A 289 11.85 -33.69 12.41
CA ALA A 289 10.48 -33.80 11.93
C ALA A 289 9.54 -32.93 12.79
N PHE A 290 9.04 -31.84 12.21
CA PHE A 290 7.99 -31.01 12.78
C PHE A 290 6.62 -31.57 12.39
N THR A 291 5.86 -32.03 13.38
CA THR A 291 4.61 -32.76 13.17
C THR A 291 3.39 -31.83 13.31
N TYR A 292 2.52 -31.80 12.29
CA TYR A 292 1.40 -30.88 12.23
C TYR A 292 0.12 -31.61 12.64
N TRP A 293 -0.44 -31.22 13.78
CA TRP A 293 -1.62 -31.85 14.38
C TRP A 293 -2.88 -30.99 14.24
N LYS A 294 -4.03 -31.66 14.11
CA LYS A 294 -5.37 -31.05 14.14
C LYS A 294 -6.33 -32.01 14.85
N ASP A 295 -6.96 -31.53 15.90
CA ASP A 295 -7.84 -32.31 16.77
C ASP A 295 -7.19 -33.63 17.25
N GLY A 296 -5.90 -33.57 17.60
CA GLY A 296 -5.13 -34.73 18.06
C GLY A 296 -4.78 -35.76 16.97
N LYS A 297 -5.01 -35.48 15.69
CA LYS A 297 -4.58 -36.32 14.56
C LYS A 297 -3.39 -35.71 13.82
N LEU A 298 -2.45 -36.55 13.38
CA LEU A 298 -1.34 -36.13 12.53
C LEU A 298 -1.86 -35.86 11.11
N VAL A 299 -1.67 -34.63 10.63
CA VAL A 299 -2.24 -34.15 9.36
C VAL A 299 -1.17 -33.82 8.33
N SER A 300 -0.03 -33.29 8.76
CA SER A 300 1.16 -33.11 7.90
C SER A 300 2.44 -33.31 8.69
N CYS A 301 3.57 -33.41 8.00
CA CYS A 301 4.90 -33.44 8.60
C CYS A 301 5.88 -32.69 7.70
N LYS A 302 6.68 -31.82 8.29
CA LYS A 302 7.73 -31.03 7.62
C LYS A 302 9.07 -31.38 8.23
N TYR A 303 10.04 -31.68 7.38
CA TYR A 303 11.35 -32.14 7.78
C TYR A 303 12.41 -31.07 7.55
N ARG A 304 13.47 -31.12 8.34
CA ARG A 304 14.65 -30.27 8.23
C ARG A 304 15.91 -31.11 8.42
N ASP A 305 16.87 -30.98 7.50
CA ASP A 305 18.20 -31.57 7.65
C ASP A 305 19.18 -30.60 8.35
N SER A 306 20.38 -31.11 8.67
CA SER A 306 21.49 -30.32 9.23
C SER A 306 21.93 -29.16 8.32
N ASN A 307 21.73 -29.26 7.01
CA ASN A 307 22.06 -28.24 6.01
C ASN A 307 20.99 -27.14 5.87
N LYS A 308 19.97 -27.15 6.74
CA LYS A 308 18.80 -26.22 6.70
C LYS A 308 17.92 -26.37 5.45
N LYS A 309 17.96 -27.53 4.78
CA LYS A 309 17.04 -27.87 3.70
C LYS A 309 15.72 -28.36 4.29
N PHE A 310 14.60 -27.86 3.76
CA PHE A 310 13.25 -28.21 4.21
C PHE A 310 12.46 -28.94 3.12
N TRP A 311 11.60 -29.87 3.52
CA TRP A 311 10.58 -30.50 2.67
C TRP A 311 9.37 -30.94 3.50
N GLN A 312 8.24 -31.24 2.86
CA GLN A 312 6.99 -31.60 3.54
C GLN A 312 6.32 -32.80 2.87
N GLU A 313 5.55 -33.57 3.63
CA GLU A 313 4.76 -34.71 3.12
C GLU A 313 3.77 -34.27 2.02
N ALA A 314 3.91 -34.87 0.84
CA ALA A 314 3.06 -34.56 -0.31
C ALA A 314 1.61 -35.04 -0.12
N ASN A 315 0.66 -34.30 -0.72
CA ASN A 315 -0.78 -34.59 -0.68
C ASN A 315 -1.42 -34.59 0.74
N THR A 316 -0.81 -33.88 1.68
CA THR A 316 -1.36 -33.60 3.02
C THR A 316 -2.17 -32.29 3.04
N GLU A 317 -2.92 -32.05 4.12
CA GLU A 317 -3.60 -30.75 4.33
C GLU A 317 -2.58 -29.72 4.85
N LYS A 318 -2.57 -28.53 4.23
CA LYS A 318 -1.80 -27.40 4.75
C LYS A 318 -2.54 -26.80 5.94
N ILE A 319 -1.93 -26.86 7.12
CA ILE A 319 -2.42 -26.23 8.35
C ILE A 319 -1.26 -25.50 9.05
N PHE A 320 -1.54 -24.76 10.09
CA PHE A 320 -0.52 -24.17 10.96
C PHE A 320 0.20 -25.23 11.82
N TYR A 321 1.47 -25.02 12.12
CA TYR A 321 2.17 -25.80 13.14
C TYR A 321 1.70 -25.36 14.53
N GLY A 322 1.30 -26.31 15.37
CA GLY A 322 0.70 -26.02 16.68
C GLY A 322 -0.76 -25.57 16.66
N LEU A 323 -1.53 -25.85 15.59
CA LEU A 323 -2.93 -25.41 15.41
C LEU A 323 -3.82 -25.69 16.65
N ASP A 324 -3.67 -26.85 17.28
CA ASP A 324 -4.46 -27.24 18.46
C ASP A 324 -4.23 -26.32 19.68
N ASP A 325 -3.09 -25.60 19.76
CA ASP A 325 -2.78 -24.70 20.87
C ASP A 325 -3.60 -23.40 20.86
N ILE A 326 -4.03 -22.96 19.67
CA ILE A 326 -4.85 -21.74 19.50
C ILE A 326 -6.36 -22.03 19.52
N LYS A 327 -6.75 -23.28 19.79
CA LYS A 327 -8.15 -23.66 19.90
C LYS A 327 -8.84 -22.87 21.02
N ASP A 328 -9.95 -22.22 20.66
CA ASP A 328 -10.76 -21.36 21.54
C ASP A 328 -9.99 -20.19 22.20
N LYS A 329 -8.90 -19.70 21.58
CA LYS A 329 -8.16 -18.52 22.05
C LYS A 329 -8.64 -17.23 21.38
N SER A 330 -8.74 -16.17 22.19
CA SER A 330 -9.05 -14.80 21.74
C SER A 330 -7.81 -13.98 21.39
N ASP A 331 -6.64 -14.38 21.88
CA ASP A 331 -5.33 -13.77 21.61
C ASP A 331 -4.40 -14.87 21.07
N ILE A 332 -3.83 -14.67 19.89
CA ILE A 332 -2.95 -15.64 19.21
C ILE A 332 -1.72 -14.94 18.62
N ILE A 333 -0.62 -15.66 18.54
CA ILE A 333 0.62 -15.21 17.90
C ILE A 333 0.87 -16.06 16.64
N ILE A 334 1.22 -15.41 15.53
CA ILE A 334 1.60 -16.07 14.28
C ILE A 334 3.05 -15.69 13.96
N VAL A 335 3.94 -16.68 13.93
CA VAL A 335 5.35 -16.56 13.54
C VAL A 335 5.61 -17.19 12.16
N GLU A 336 6.79 -16.94 11.59
CA GLU A 336 7.17 -17.53 10.30
C GLU A 336 7.66 -18.99 10.45
N GLY A 337 8.69 -19.25 11.27
CA GLY A 337 9.30 -20.57 11.40
C GLY A 337 8.78 -21.44 12.55
N GLU A 338 8.94 -22.76 12.42
CA GLU A 338 8.67 -23.69 13.53
C GLU A 338 9.60 -23.44 14.73
N MET A 339 10.84 -23.02 14.46
CA MET A 339 11.82 -22.66 15.49
C MET A 339 11.35 -21.48 16.35
N ASP A 340 10.73 -20.48 15.72
CA ASP A 340 10.18 -19.31 16.40
C ASP A 340 9.00 -19.69 17.28
N LYS A 341 8.18 -20.65 16.85
CA LYS A 341 7.05 -21.15 17.64
C LYS A 341 7.52 -21.86 18.91
N LEU A 342 8.65 -22.58 18.83
CA LEU A 342 9.32 -23.15 20.00
C LEU A 342 9.91 -22.05 20.90
N ALA A 343 10.55 -21.03 20.31
CA ALA A 343 11.12 -19.91 21.07
C ALA A 343 10.06 -19.07 21.81
N MET A 344 8.90 -18.86 21.19
CA MET A 344 7.74 -18.22 21.83
C MET A 344 7.25 -18.99 23.06
N GLU A 345 7.31 -20.32 23.03
CA GLU A 345 6.91 -21.15 24.16
C GLU A 345 7.89 -21.06 25.33
N GLU A 346 9.19 -20.96 25.07
CA GLU A 346 10.20 -20.68 26.11
C GLU A 346 9.98 -19.31 26.79
N ALA A 347 9.45 -18.32 26.05
CA ALA A 347 8.95 -17.06 26.60
C ALA A 347 7.56 -17.15 27.28
N GLY A 348 6.97 -18.34 27.34
CA GLY A 348 5.69 -18.63 28.00
C GLY A 348 4.45 -18.53 27.11
N PHE A 349 4.59 -18.22 25.81
CA PHE A 349 3.47 -18.09 24.87
C PHE A 349 3.11 -19.43 24.23
N ARG A 350 2.17 -20.16 24.83
CA ARG A 350 1.62 -21.38 24.23
C ARG A 350 0.62 -21.10 23.11
N ASN A 351 -0.02 -19.93 23.09
CA ASN A 351 -0.99 -19.49 22.08
C ASN A 351 -0.33 -19.05 20.75
N CYS A 352 0.72 -19.75 20.32
CA CYS A 352 1.52 -19.41 19.15
C CYS A 352 1.43 -20.49 18.07
N VAL A 353 1.43 -20.09 16.80
CA VAL A 353 1.48 -20.97 15.62
C VAL A 353 2.49 -20.49 14.60
N SER A 354 3.09 -21.39 13.82
CA SER A 354 3.90 -21.01 12.64
C SER A 354 3.19 -21.34 11.32
N VAL A 355 3.46 -20.54 10.29
CA VAL A 355 2.97 -20.82 8.93
C VAL A 355 3.67 -22.07 8.34
N PRO A 356 2.98 -22.87 7.51
CA PRO A 356 3.61 -24.05 6.90
C PRO A 356 4.59 -23.69 5.78
N ASP A 357 4.22 -22.69 4.97
CA ASP A 357 4.98 -22.18 3.82
C ASP A 357 5.56 -20.80 4.15
N GLY A 358 6.85 -20.60 3.85
CA GLY A 358 7.53 -19.32 4.09
C GLY A 358 7.03 -18.15 3.24
N ALA A 359 7.56 -16.98 3.57
CA ALA A 359 7.18 -15.69 3.02
C ALA A 359 7.15 -15.61 1.48
N PRO A 360 6.28 -14.77 0.89
CA PRO A 360 6.43 -14.34 -0.49
C PRO A 360 7.58 -13.31 -0.60
N PRO A 361 8.26 -13.20 -1.75
CA PRO A 361 9.27 -12.17 -1.95
C PRO A 361 8.68 -10.76 -2.04
N VAL A 362 7.40 -10.63 -2.42
CA VAL A 362 6.68 -9.35 -2.52
C VAL A 362 5.19 -9.53 -2.18
N VAL A 363 4.57 -8.47 -1.68
CA VAL A 363 3.12 -8.36 -1.47
C VAL A 363 2.39 -8.38 -2.82
N SER A 364 1.23 -9.04 -2.90
CA SER A 364 0.40 -9.00 -4.10
C SER A 364 -0.22 -7.61 -4.28
N THR A 365 0.07 -6.97 -5.41
CA THR A 365 -0.63 -5.74 -5.85
C THR A 365 -2.04 -6.00 -6.38
N LYS A 366 -2.43 -7.27 -6.54
CA LYS A 366 -3.77 -7.70 -6.96
C LYS A 366 -4.69 -7.88 -5.74
N ASP A 367 -5.98 -7.68 -5.97
CA ASP A 367 -7.05 -8.00 -5.03
C ASP A 367 -6.95 -9.44 -4.48
N LEU A 368 -7.61 -9.68 -3.35
CA LEU A 368 -7.66 -11.02 -2.76
C LEU A 368 -8.32 -12.01 -3.73
N PRO A 369 -7.67 -13.15 -4.04
CA PRO A 369 -8.35 -14.23 -4.75
C PRO A 369 -9.46 -14.82 -3.86
N PRO A 370 -10.53 -15.40 -4.45
CA PRO A 370 -11.50 -16.23 -3.73
C PRO A 370 -10.81 -17.36 -2.94
N GLU A 371 -11.41 -17.79 -1.83
CA GLU A 371 -10.81 -18.75 -0.88
C GLU A 371 -10.36 -20.06 -1.56
N GLU A 372 -11.11 -20.52 -2.58
CA GLU A 372 -10.81 -21.75 -3.33
C GLU A 372 -9.62 -21.61 -4.30
N LYS A 373 -9.24 -20.37 -4.63
CA LYS A 373 -8.15 -20.04 -5.58
C LYS A 373 -6.88 -19.56 -4.88
N ASP A 374 -6.93 -19.34 -3.57
CA ASP A 374 -5.83 -18.81 -2.76
C ASP A 374 -4.85 -19.90 -2.30
N ILE A 375 -4.33 -20.67 -3.26
CA ILE A 375 -3.59 -21.93 -3.03
C ILE A 375 -2.37 -21.74 -2.11
N LYS A 376 -1.67 -20.60 -2.17
CA LYS A 376 -0.51 -20.32 -1.30
C LYS A 376 -0.92 -20.15 0.17
N TYR A 377 -2.08 -19.57 0.44
CA TYR A 377 -2.55 -19.27 1.80
C TYR A 377 -3.70 -20.18 2.24
N GLN A 378 -3.87 -21.33 1.58
CA GLN A 378 -4.97 -22.27 1.84
C GLN A 378 -5.00 -22.78 3.29
N TYR A 379 -3.88 -22.70 4.01
CA TYR A 379 -3.81 -22.99 5.45
C TYR A 379 -4.68 -22.04 6.30
N LEU A 380 -4.85 -20.78 5.90
CA LEU A 380 -5.75 -19.84 6.59
C LEU A 380 -7.20 -20.31 6.49
N TRP A 381 -7.62 -20.72 5.29
CA TRP A 381 -8.98 -21.18 5.02
C TRP A 381 -9.24 -22.56 5.66
N ASN A 382 -8.27 -23.48 5.65
CA ASN A 382 -8.35 -24.77 6.34
C ASN A 382 -8.42 -24.65 7.89
N CYS A 383 -8.00 -23.50 8.44
CA CYS A 383 -7.95 -23.22 9.88
C CYS A 383 -8.91 -22.08 10.29
N LYS A 384 -9.85 -21.69 9.42
CA LYS A 384 -10.72 -20.51 9.58
C LYS A 384 -11.48 -20.48 10.91
N GLU A 385 -11.98 -21.63 11.36
CA GLU A 385 -12.73 -21.78 12.62
C GLU A 385 -11.90 -21.46 13.87
N TYR A 386 -10.59 -21.68 13.82
CA TYR A 386 -9.65 -21.36 14.89
C TYR A 386 -9.35 -19.84 14.86
N LEU A 387 -9.09 -19.28 13.67
CA LEU A 387 -8.73 -17.87 13.47
C LEU A 387 -9.89 -16.87 13.64
N GLN A 388 -11.14 -17.30 13.45
CA GLN A 388 -12.31 -16.43 13.61
C GLN A 388 -12.57 -16.03 15.07
N LYS A 389 -12.15 -16.87 16.04
CA LYS A 389 -12.32 -16.61 17.48
C LYS A 389 -11.29 -15.64 18.04
N ALA A 390 -10.14 -15.47 17.36
CA ALA A 390 -9.10 -14.54 17.76
C ALA A 390 -9.55 -13.08 17.53
N SER A 391 -9.70 -12.30 18.60
CA SER A 391 -9.89 -10.84 18.55
C SER A 391 -8.57 -10.08 18.43
N ARG A 392 -7.47 -10.67 18.92
CA ARG A 392 -6.11 -10.15 18.84
C ARG A 392 -5.22 -11.19 18.15
N ILE A 393 -4.52 -10.76 17.10
CA ILE A 393 -3.62 -11.57 16.31
C ILE A 393 -2.29 -10.83 16.22
N VAL A 394 -1.27 -11.29 16.95
CA VAL A 394 0.09 -10.73 16.90
C VAL A 394 0.85 -11.38 15.74
N LEU A 395 1.24 -10.58 14.75
CA LEU A 395 2.05 -11.00 13.62
C LEU A 395 3.53 -10.76 13.97
N ALA A 396 4.22 -11.87 14.22
CA ALA A 396 5.62 -11.98 14.65
C ALA A 396 6.46 -12.68 13.56
N THR A 397 6.34 -12.20 12.33
CA THR A 397 7.10 -12.66 11.16
C THR A 397 8.52 -12.08 11.18
N ASP A 398 9.39 -12.59 10.31
CA ASP A 398 10.77 -12.13 10.18
C ASP A 398 10.88 -10.61 9.91
N GLY A 399 11.96 -10.01 10.39
CA GLY A 399 12.26 -8.59 10.28
C GLY A 399 12.75 -8.13 8.89
N ASP A 400 12.93 -9.06 7.96
CA ASP A 400 13.35 -8.77 6.58
C ASP A 400 12.17 -8.48 5.63
N GLU A 401 12.48 -8.04 4.40
CA GLU A 401 11.48 -7.65 3.39
C GLU A 401 10.45 -8.74 3.09
N ALA A 402 10.84 -10.02 3.13
CA ALA A 402 9.95 -11.14 2.87
C ALA A 402 9.00 -11.35 4.06
N GLY A 403 9.53 -11.35 5.29
CA GLY A 403 8.71 -11.38 6.51
C GLY A 403 7.73 -10.20 6.58
N GLN A 404 8.13 -8.98 6.18
CA GLN A 404 7.22 -7.84 6.07
C GLN A 404 6.09 -8.10 5.06
N ALA A 405 6.41 -8.72 3.92
CA ALA A 405 5.44 -9.06 2.90
C ALA A 405 4.47 -10.17 3.37
N LEU A 406 4.96 -11.15 4.15
CA LEU A 406 4.12 -12.15 4.80
C LEU A 406 3.15 -11.52 5.80
N ALA A 407 3.61 -10.63 6.68
CA ALA A 407 2.75 -9.94 7.65
C ALA A 407 1.62 -9.15 6.96
N GLU A 408 1.93 -8.43 5.88
CA GLU A 408 0.95 -7.70 5.07
C GLU A 408 -0.07 -8.62 4.38
N GLU A 409 0.39 -9.77 3.86
CA GLU A 409 -0.45 -10.79 3.23
C GLU A 409 -1.34 -11.56 4.22
N LEU A 410 -0.89 -11.75 5.46
CA LEU A 410 -1.67 -12.28 6.58
C LEU A 410 -2.70 -11.24 7.04
N ALA A 411 -2.27 -10.01 7.35
CA ALA A 411 -3.15 -8.95 7.87
C ALA A 411 -4.31 -8.62 6.93
N ARG A 412 -4.08 -8.60 5.61
CA ARG A 412 -5.15 -8.34 4.62
C ARG A 412 -6.20 -9.46 4.55
N ARG A 413 -5.89 -10.69 4.98
CA ARG A 413 -6.82 -11.84 5.00
C ARG A 413 -7.48 -12.07 6.34
N LEU A 414 -6.74 -11.80 7.42
CA LEU A 414 -7.21 -11.95 8.80
C LEU A 414 -8.04 -10.74 9.26
N GLY A 415 -7.91 -9.60 8.60
CA GLY A 415 -8.53 -8.33 9.00
C GLY A 415 -7.55 -7.50 9.80
N ARG A 416 -7.11 -6.36 9.24
CA ARG A 416 -6.06 -5.51 9.81
C ARG A 416 -6.43 -4.97 11.19
N GLU A 417 -7.72 -4.75 11.41
CA GLU A 417 -8.32 -4.30 12.65
C GLU A 417 -8.16 -5.28 13.83
N ARG A 418 -7.87 -6.55 13.54
CA ARG A 418 -7.55 -7.59 14.54
C ARG A 418 -6.05 -7.90 14.60
N CYS A 419 -5.22 -7.22 13.82
CA CYS A 419 -3.79 -7.50 13.73
C CYS A 419 -2.94 -6.49 14.51
N TRP A 420 -1.92 -7.04 15.15
CA TRP A 420 -0.79 -6.33 15.73
C TRP A 420 0.48 -6.78 15.01
N ARG A 421 1.53 -5.97 15.00
CA ARG A 421 2.81 -6.26 14.38
C ARG A 421 3.94 -6.07 15.38
N VAL A 422 4.80 -7.06 15.47
CA VAL A 422 6.01 -7.01 16.31
C VAL A 422 7.07 -6.13 15.63
N LYS A 423 7.80 -5.36 16.43
CA LYS A 423 9.06 -4.74 16.02
C LYS A 423 10.18 -5.42 16.79
N TRP A 424 11.06 -6.10 16.08
CA TRP A 424 12.17 -6.81 16.71
C TRP A 424 13.18 -5.83 17.33
N PRO A 425 13.72 -6.14 18.52
CA PRO A 425 14.62 -5.27 19.25
C PRO A 425 16.01 -5.20 18.60
N LYS A 426 16.82 -4.24 19.04
CA LYS A 426 18.25 -4.20 18.70
C LYS A 426 19.00 -5.38 19.32
N LYS A 427 19.75 -6.09 18.48
CA LYS A 427 20.64 -7.20 18.83
C LYS A 427 22.00 -6.68 19.30
N ASN A 428 22.47 -5.60 18.68
CA ASN A 428 23.66 -4.84 19.04
C ASN A 428 23.45 -3.36 18.64
N GLU A 429 24.50 -2.53 18.62
CA GLU A 429 24.36 -1.10 18.27
C GLU A 429 23.84 -0.87 16.83
N VAL A 430 24.15 -1.79 15.92
CA VAL A 430 23.95 -1.72 14.47
C VAL A 430 22.77 -2.60 14.00
N ASP A 431 22.74 -3.85 14.45
CA ASP A 431 21.80 -4.88 13.98
C ASP A 431 20.56 -5.01 14.87
N HIS A 432 19.44 -5.39 14.27
CA HIS A 432 18.24 -5.84 14.98
C HIS A 432 18.15 -7.37 14.94
N CYS A 433 17.48 -7.97 15.93
CA CYS A 433 17.10 -9.38 15.86
C CYS A 433 16.19 -9.60 14.64
N LYS A 434 16.34 -10.75 13.98
CA LYS A 434 15.52 -11.07 12.80
C LYS A 434 14.17 -11.70 13.13
N ASP A 435 14.15 -12.53 14.16
CA ASP A 435 13.07 -13.47 14.45
C ASP A 435 12.98 -13.74 15.96
N ALA A 436 12.03 -14.57 16.38
CA ALA A 436 11.81 -14.84 17.80
C ALA A 436 12.95 -15.67 18.39
N ASN A 437 13.53 -16.59 17.62
CA ASN A 437 14.64 -17.41 18.08
C ASN A 437 15.91 -16.59 18.33
N GLU A 438 16.21 -15.58 17.51
CA GLU A 438 17.30 -14.64 17.77
C GLU A 438 17.06 -13.82 19.04
N VAL A 439 15.85 -13.30 19.29
CA VAL A 439 15.58 -12.56 20.53
C VAL A 439 15.80 -13.47 21.74
N LEU A 440 15.28 -14.70 21.72
CA LEU A 440 15.51 -15.68 22.79
C LEU A 440 17.00 -15.94 23.00
N MET A 441 17.76 -16.22 21.94
CA MET A 441 19.18 -16.58 22.02
C MET A 441 20.10 -15.43 22.45
N PHE A 442 19.82 -14.19 22.04
CA PHE A 442 20.71 -13.05 22.29
C PHE A 442 20.28 -12.16 23.45
N LEU A 443 18.98 -12.09 23.75
CA LEU A 443 18.39 -11.16 24.74
C LEU A 443 17.56 -11.87 25.83
N GLY A 444 17.20 -13.14 25.63
CA GLY A 444 16.51 -13.97 26.62
C GLY A 444 14.98 -13.93 26.54
N ALA A 445 14.36 -14.85 27.29
CA ALA A 445 12.92 -15.09 27.30
C ALA A 445 12.11 -13.87 27.79
N ASP A 446 12.59 -13.15 28.81
CA ASP A 446 11.90 -11.97 29.35
C ASP A 446 11.81 -10.82 28.33
N VAL A 447 12.88 -10.61 27.53
CA VAL A 447 12.90 -9.59 26.48
C VAL A 447 12.01 -10.01 25.30
N LEU A 448 12.01 -11.29 24.91
CA LEU A 448 11.07 -11.80 23.91
C LEU A 448 9.62 -11.58 24.37
N LYS A 449 9.33 -11.80 25.65
CA LYS A 449 8.02 -11.52 26.23
C LYS A 449 7.63 -10.04 26.17
N GLU A 450 8.50 -9.15 26.60
CA GLU A 450 8.28 -7.70 26.53
C GLU A 450 8.02 -7.22 25.09
N VAL A 451 8.76 -7.75 24.11
CA VAL A 451 8.62 -7.42 22.68
C VAL A 451 7.25 -7.82 22.11
N ILE A 452 6.69 -8.95 22.56
CA ILE A 452 5.37 -9.44 22.14
C ILE A 452 4.24 -8.70 22.86
N ASP A 453 4.38 -8.44 24.16
CA ASP A 453 3.39 -7.66 24.92
C ASP A 453 3.27 -6.22 24.38
N ASN A 454 4.39 -5.62 23.94
CA ASN A 454 4.45 -4.29 23.32
C ASN A 454 4.24 -4.27 21.79
N ALA A 455 3.73 -5.35 21.17
CA ALA A 455 3.41 -5.34 19.74
C ALA A 455 2.49 -4.16 19.37
N GLU A 456 2.76 -3.48 18.25
CA GLU A 456 2.01 -2.28 17.83
C GLU A 456 0.79 -2.65 17.00
N LEU A 457 -0.26 -1.81 16.99
CA LEU A 457 -1.41 -2.01 16.09
C LEU A 457 -0.94 -2.03 14.63
N PHE A 458 -1.47 -2.96 13.83
CA PHE A 458 -1.14 -3.02 12.41
C PHE A 458 -1.64 -1.74 11.71
N PRO A 459 -0.82 -1.03 10.92
CA PRO A 459 -1.22 0.24 10.32
C PRO A 459 -2.43 0.08 9.38
N ILE A 460 -3.51 0.80 9.68
CA ILE A 460 -4.71 0.87 8.84
C ILE A 460 -4.64 2.12 7.98
N ARG A 461 -4.64 1.96 6.65
CA ARG A 461 -4.55 3.07 5.70
C ARG A 461 -5.73 4.03 5.91
N GLY A 462 -5.43 5.30 6.20
CA GLY A 462 -6.42 6.35 6.43
C GLY A 462 -6.80 6.55 7.90
N LEU A 463 -6.34 5.69 8.81
CA LEU A 463 -6.48 5.88 10.26
C LEU A 463 -5.10 6.24 10.84
N PHE A 464 -4.95 7.49 11.26
CA PHE A 464 -3.70 8.03 11.81
C PHE A 464 -3.92 8.52 13.24
N ASN A 465 -2.87 8.44 14.07
CA ASN A 465 -2.85 9.03 15.40
C ASN A 465 -2.37 10.50 15.29
N PHE A 466 -2.95 11.42 16.06
CA PHE A 466 -2.49 12.81 16.12
C PHE A 466 -1.00 12.96 16.46
N LYS A 467 -0.43 12.02 17.23
CA LYS A 467 1.02 11.97 17.53
C LYS A 467 1.89 11.96 16.26
N ASN A 468 1.38 11.42 15.15
CA ASN A 468 2.09 11.35 13.87
C ASN A 468 2.22 12.74 13.19
N TYR A 469 1.49 13.75 13.67
CA TYR A 469 1.45 15.12 13.16
C TYR A 469 1.93 16.16 14.17
N PHE A 470 2.48 15.75 15.32
CA PHE A 470 2.93 16.71 16.34
C PHE A 470 4.00 17.66 15.80
N ASP A 471 4.95 17.18 14.99
CA ASP A 471 5.96 18.04 14.36
C ASP A 471 5.33 19.11 13.43
N GLU A 472 4.25 18.77 12.72
CA GLU A 472 3.51 19.70 11.84
C GLU A 472 2.69 20.71 12.65
N ILE A 473 2.03 20.24 13.72
CA ILE A 473 1.27 21.09 14.65
C ILE A 473 2.21 22.06 15.37
N ASP A 474 3.38 21.60 15.82
CA ASP A 474 4.40 22.43 16.45
C ASP A 474 4.99 23.42 15.46
N ALA A 475 5.24 23.04 14.20
CA ALA A 475 5.68 23.97 13.16
C ALA A 475 4.64 25.06 12.86
N TYR A 476 3.35 24.70 12.84
CA TYR A 476 2.24 25.65 12.66
C TYR A 476 2.09 26.59 13.87
N TYR A 477 2.15 26.06 15.09
CA TYR A 477 2.08 26.84 16.33
C TYR A 477 3.24 27.84 16.45
N ASN A 478 4.46 27.40 16.17
CA ASN A 478 5.67 28.22 16.22
C ASN A 478 5.86 29.13 14.99
N ARG A 479 4.99 29.00 13.97
CA ARG A 479 4.98 29.78 12.72
C ARG A 479 6.30 29.68 11.94
N THR A 480 6.80 28.46 11.83
CA THR A 480 8.12 28.16 11.24
C THR A 480 8.21 28.50 9.75
N TYR A 481 7.08 28.58 9.04
CA TYR A 481 7.04 28.80 7.59
C TYR A 481 6.71 30.24 7.18
N GLY A 482 6.13 31.04 8.09
CA GLY A 482 5.93 32.49 7.94
C GLY A 482 4.74 32.91 7.05
N TYR A 483 3.85 31.97 6.70
CA TYR A 483 2.63 32.22 5.91
C TYR A 483 1.37 31.60 6.55
N GLU A 484 1.40 31.30 7.84
CA GLU A 484 0.34 30.64 8.61
C GLU A 484 -0.95 31.48 8.71
N PHE A 485 -0.86 32.79 8.49
CA PHE A 485 -1.99 33.72 8.40
C PHE A 485 -2.41 34.09 6.95
N GLY A 486 -1.78 33.45 5.95
CA GLY A 486 -1.92 33.79 4.54
C GLY A 486 -1.25 35.11 4.15
N LEU A 487 -1.29 35.42 2.86
CA LEU A 487 -0.79 36.67 2.29
C LEU A 487 -1.89 37.73 2.14
N PRO A 488 -1.59 39.02 2.37
CA PRO A 488 -2.56 40.09 2.17
C PRO A 488 -2.97 40.21 0.70
N THR A 489 -4.24 40.50 0.46
CA THR A 489 -4.84 40.62 -0.87
C THR A 489 -4.45 41.90 -1.62
N GLY A 490 -3.83 42.84 -0.92
CA GLY A 490 -3.60 44.23 -1.37
C GLY A 490 -4.71 45.21 -0.98
N TRP A 491 -5.93 44.73 -0.68
CA TRP A 491 -7.03 45.59 -0.22
C TRP A 491 -7.19 45.53 1.30
N ARG A 492 -6.86 46.65 1.98
CA ARG A 492 -6.91 46.74 3.46
C ARG A 492 -8.27 46.33 4.05
N ALA A 493 -9.37 46.77 3.44
CA ALA A 493 -10.74 46.44 3.87
C ALA A 493 -11.12 44.96 3.67
N LEU A 494 -10.34 44.18 2.92
CA LEU A 494 -10.57 42.74 2.73
C LEU A 494 -9.65 41.90 3.61
N ASN A 495 -8.42 42.35 3.88
CA ASN A 495 -7.42 41.62 4.69
C ASN A 495 -7.88 41.33 6.14
N GLU A 496 -8.87 42.06 6.67
CA GLU A 496 -9.51 41.78 7.97
C GLU A 496 -10.37 40.51 7.94
N PHE A 497 -10.83 40.08 6.75
CA PHE A 497 -11.74 38.95 6.55
C PHE A 497 -11.12 37.81 5.73
N TYR A 498 -10.16 38.11 4.86
CA TYR A 498 -9.57 37.16 3.93
C TYR A 498 -8.13 37.52 3.55
N ASN A 499 -7.23 36.54 3.74
CA ASN A 499 -5.86 36.51 3.22
C ASN A 499 -5.68 35.21 2.42
N VAL A 500 -4.74 35.21 1.47
CA VAL A 500 -4.52 34.08 0.55
C VAL A 500 -3.55 33.07 1.17
N VAL A 501 -4.07 31.94 1.64
CA VAL A 501 -3.26 30.87 2.26
C VAL A 501 -2.75 29.90 1.18
N PRO A 502 -1.45 29.54 1.14
CA PRO A 502 -0.94 28.52 0.22
C PRO A 502 -1.62 27.15 0.43
N GLY A 503 -2.04 26.51 -0.66
CA GLY A 503 -2.64 25.17 -0.62
C GLY A 503 -4.16 25.14 -0.41
N GLU A 504 -4.78 26.28 -0.10
CA GLU A 504 -6.24 26.39 -0.01
C GLU A 504 -6.92 26.66 -1.36
N LEU A 505 -8.20 26.29 -1.47
CA LEU A 505 -9.04 26.56 -2.63
C LEU A 505 -9.84 27.85 -2.42
N THR A 506 -9.48 28.92 -3.13
CA THR A 506 -10.27 30.15 -3.19
C THR A 506 -11.34 30.05 -4.28
N ILE A 507 -12.61 30.30 -3.93
CA ILE A 507 -13.72 30.34 -4.88
C ILE A 507 -14.22 31.78 -5.04
N VAL A 508 -14.11 32.33 -6.25
CA VAL A 508 -14.63 33.66 -6.59
C VAL A 508 -15.90 33.51 -7.41
N THR A 509 -17.01 34.10 -6.94
CA THR A 509 -18.32 34.03 -7.60
C THR A 509 -19.03 35.37 -7.59
N GLY A 510 -20.06 35.52 -8.41
CA GLY A 510 -20.76 36.78 -8.65
C GLY A 510 -21.45 36.84 -10.00
N ILE A 511 -22.27 37.87 -10.20
CA ILE A 511 -23.11 38.08 -11.39
C ILE A 511 -22.25 38.09 -12.67
N PRO A 512 -22.74 37.61 -13.84
CA PRO A 512 -22.06 37.80 -15.12
C PRO A 512 -21.67 39.27 -15.34
N ASN A 513 -20.50 39.50 -15.94
CA ASN A 513 -19.91 40.83 -16.17
C ASN A 513 -19.66 41.70 -14.92
N SER A 514 -19.72 41.15 -13.69
CA SER A 514 -19.42 41.89 -12.45
C SER A 514 -17.93 42.14 -12.16
N GLY A 515 -17.04 41.94 -13.14
CA GLY A 515 -15.59 42.15 -12.98
C GLY A 515 -14.81 41.06 -12.23
N LYS A 516 -15.33 39.83 -12.11
CA LYS A 516 -14.66 38.71 -11.40
C LYS A 516 -13.22 38.48 -11.86
N SER A 517 -12.99 38.31 -13.16
CA SER A 517 -11.67 38.10 -13.75
C SER A 517 -10.74 39.29 -13.54
N GLU A 518 -11.27 40.53 -13.59
CA GLU A 518 -10.49 41.74 -13.31
C GLU A 518 -10.03 41.81 -11.84
N TRP A 519 -10.88 41.36 -10.92
CA TRP A 519 -10.55 41.26 -9.50
C TRP A 519 -9.50 40.16 -9.24
N ILE A 520 -9.66 38.99 -9.88
CA ILE A 520 -8.66 37.90 -9.81
C ILE A 520 -7.31 38.41 -10.34
N ASP A 521 -7.25 38.95 -11.56
CA ASP A 521 -6.04 39.51 -12.14
C ASP A 521 -5.34 40.53 -11.21
N ALA A 522 -6.11 41.41 -10.57
CA ALA A 522 -5.57 42.39 -9.63
C ALA A 522 -5.01 41.72 -8.35
N LEU A 523 -5.68 40.70 -7.82
CA LEU A 523 -5.17 39.90 -6.71
C LEU A 523 -3.84 39.22 -7.07
N LEU A 524 -3.72 38.63 -8.27
CA LEU A 524 -2.48 37.99 -8.72
C LEU A 524 -1.32 39.00 -8.80
N CYS A 525 -1.57 40.19 -9.36
CA CYS A 525 -0.58 41.26 -9.39
C CYS A 525 -0.14 41.67 -7.98
N ASN A 526 -1.08 41.85 -7.04
CA ASN A 526 -0.79 42.22 -5.65
C ASN A 526 0.05 41.15 -4.92
N LEU A 527 -0.26 39.86 -5.13
CA LEU A 527 0.49 38.73 -4.57
C LEU A 527 1.89 38.59 -5.17
N ASN A 528 2.04 38.88 -6.46
CA ASN A 528 3.36 38.95 -7.11
C ASN A 528 4.19 40.12 -6.55
N GLU A 529 3.61 41.32 -6.45
CA GLU A 529 4.28 42.52 -5.90
C GLU A 529 4.66 42.32 -4.41
N THR A 530 3.84 41.62 -3.63
CA THR A 530 4.07 41.40 -2.18
C THR A 530 5.02 40.25 -1.87
N ALA A 531 4.93 39.13 -2.60
CA ALA A 531 5.58 37.87 -2.23
C ALA A 531 6.27 37.12 -3.40
N GLY A 532 6.39 37.75 -4.58
CA GLY A 532 7.05 37.16 -5.74
C GLY A 532 6.33 35.92 -6.31
N TRP A 533 5.04 35.74 -6.02
CA TRP A 533 4.30 34.57 -6.49
C TRP A 533 4.21 34.52 -8.02
N LYS A 534 4.39 33.30 -8.54
CA LYS A 534 4.23 32.96 -9.96
C LYS A 534 2.98 32.11 -10.13
N PHE A 535 2.31 32.25 -11.27
CA PHE A 535 0.97 31.73 -11.47
C PHE A 535 0.85 30.90 -12.75
N ALA A 536 0.06 29.83 -12.68
CA ALA A 536 -0.47 29.14 -13.85
C ALA A 536 -1.90 29.63 -14.11
N LEU A 537 -2.19 30.03 -15.36
CA LEU A 537 -3.48 30.58 -15.78
C LEU A 537 -4.14 29.66 -16.79
N CYS A 538 -5.17 28.94 -16.34
CA CYS A 538 -6.09 28.18 -17.18
C CYS A 538 -7.27 29.10 -17.55
N SER A 539 -7.00 30.08 -18.43
CA SER A 539 -8.00 31.05 -18.92
C SER A 539 -8.56 30.61 -20.27
N MET A 540 -9.84 30.22 -20.29
CA MET A 540 -10.51 29.73 -21.51
C MET A 540 -11.26 30.85 -22.25
N GLU A 541 -11.88 31.79 -21.54
CA GLU A 541 -12.61 32.91 -22.17
C GLU A 541 -11.71 34.05 -22.65
N ASN A 542 -10.70 34.49 -21.87
CA ASN A 542 -9.88 35.64 -22.27
C ASN A 542 -8.86 35.22 -23.35
N ARG A 543 -8.89 35.91 -24.49
CA ARG A 543 -7.83 35.80 -25.53
C ARG A 543 -6.50 36.27 -24.95
N VAL A 544 -5.41 35.58 -25.26
CA VAL A 544 -4.05 35.85 -24.73
C VAL A 544 -3.66 37.34 -24.81
N ARG A 545 -3.92 37.99 -25.96
CA ARG A 545 -3.64 39.42 -26.16
C ARG A 545 -4.42 40.35 -25.21
N GLU A 546 -5.66 39.98 -24.87
CA GLU A 546 -6.54 40.76 -24.01
C GLU A 546 -6.20 40.52 -22.53
N HIS A 547 -5.85 39.28 -22.16
CA HIS A 547 -5.39 38.95 -20.81
C HIS A 547 -4.02 39.59 -20.52
N ALA A 548 -3.07 39.48 -21.45
CA ALA A 548 -1.77 40.14 -21.32
C ALA A 548 -1.91 41.66 -21.18
N ARG A 549 -2.81 42.29 -21.98
CA ARG A 549 -3.13 43.73 -21.83
C ARG A 549 -3.62 44.04 -20.41
N LYS A 550 -4.61 43.30 -19.90
CA LYS A 550 -5.20 43.49 -18.56
C LYS A 550 -4.17 43.37 -17.43
N LEU A 551 -3.24 42.42 -17.53
CA LEU A 551 -2.19 42.21 -16.53
C LEU A 551 -1.10 43.31 -16.61
N LEU A 552 -0.69 43.69 -17.83
CA LEU A 552 0.28 44.77 -18.05
C LEU A 552 -0.23 46.13 -17.54
N GLU A 553 -1.50 46.46 -17.78
CA GLU A 553 -2.12 47.71 -17.27
C GLU A 553 -2.15 47.75 -15.74
N LYS A 554 -2.44 46.62 -15.09
CA LYS A 554 -2.45 46.50 -13.62
C LYS A 554 -1.04 46.61 -13.02
N HIS A 555 -0.03 46.04 -13.67
CA HIS A 555 1.36 46.06 -13.20
C HIS A 555 2.05 47.41 -13.43
N ILE A 556 1.99 47.93 -14.67
CA ILE A 556 2.60 49.21 -15.05
C ILE A 556 1.79 50.41 -14.53
N LYS A 557 0.52 50.20 -14.15
CA LYS A 557 -0.40 51.21 -13.61
C LYS A 557 -0.65 52.38 -14.60
N LYS A 558 -0.54 52.08 -15.90
CA LYS A 558 -0.80 52.97 -17.06
C LYS A 558 -1.66 52.26 -18.12
N PRO A 559 -2.51 52.98 -18.89
CA PRO A 559 -3.30 52.39 -19.95
C PRO A 559 -2.44 51.88 -21.12
N PHE A 560 -2.89 50.80 -21.78
CA PHE A 560 -2.23 50.21 -22.94
C PHE A 560 -2.57 50.94 -24.26
N PHE A 561 -3.70 51.65 -24.29
CA PHE A 561 -4.19 52.42 -25.44
C PHE A 561 -4.46 53.88 -25.06
N ASP A 562 -4.32 54.78 -26.04
CA ASP A 562 -4.73 56.19 -25.94
C ASP A 562 -6.26 56.28 -26.03
N ALA A 563 -6.93 56.02 -24.91
CA ALA A 563 -8.38 55.79 -24.87
C ALA A 563 -9.01 56.37 -23.60
N ARG A 564 -10.32 56.67 -23.67
CA ARG A 564 -11.07 57.38 -22.62
C ARG A 564 -11.02 56.72 -21.23
N TYR A 565 -10.78 55.40 -21.15
CA TYR A 565 -10.66 54.70 -19.86
C TYR A 565 -9.35 55.03 -19.11
N GLY A 566 -8.34 55.55 -19.80
CA GLY A 566 -7.11 56.07 -19.17
C GLY A 566 -7.30 57.40 -18.44
N GLY A 567 -8.41 58.12 -18.68
CA GLY A 567 -8.64 59.43 -18.08
C GLY A 567 -7.55 60.43 -18.49
N SER A 568 -6.79 60.92 -17.52
CA SER A 568 -5.63 61.79 -17.71
C SER A 568 -4.28 61.06 -17.63
N ALA A 569 -4.26 59.73 -17.52
CA ALA A 569 -3.02 58.96 -17.46
C ALA A 569 -2.44 58.76 -18.86
N GLU A 570 -1.15 59.06 -19.02
CA GLU A 570 -0.40 58.77 -20.24
C GLU A 570 -0.30 57.26 -20.48
N ARG A 571 -0.39 56.87 -21.75
CA ARG A 571 -0.20 55.49 -22.20
C ARG A 571 1.20 54.98 -21.85
N MET A 572 1.31 53.69 -21.54
CA MET A 572 2.60 53.03 -21.31
C MET A 572 3.54 53.19 -22.52
N THR A 573 4.81 53.52 -22.28
CA THR A 573 5.79 53.67 -23.36
C THR A 573 6.18 52.32 -23.95
N VAL A 574 6.92 52.33 -25.06
CA VAL A 574 7.44 51.10 -25.69
C VAL A 574 8.40 50.38 -24.74
N GLU A 575 9.22 51.12 -23.99
CA GLU A 575 10.18 50.62 -23.02
C GLU A 575 9.47 49.95 -21.85
N GLU A 576 8.45 50.61 -21.29
CA GLU A 576 7.60 50.07 -20.22
C GLU A 576 6.89 48.79 -20.67
N LEU A 577 6.38 48.77 -21.91
CA LEU A 577 5.77 47.57 -22.51
C LEU A 577 6.78 46.42 -22.66
N GLN A 578 8.04 46.70 -23.04
CA GLN A 578 9.08 45.64 -23.14
C GLN A 578 9.53 45.14 -21.76
N GLN A 579 9.58 46.00 -20.74
CA GLN A 579 9.83 45.59 -19.36
C GLN A 579 8.66 44.73 -18.83
N GLY A 580 7.43 45.20 -19.00
CA GLY A 580 6.22 44.47 -18.60
C GLY A 580 6.08 43.11 -19.29
N LYS A 581 6.49 42.96 -20.55
CA LYS A 581 6.54 41.64 -21.23
C LYS A 581 7.50 40.67 -20.56
N LYS A 582 8.66 41.12 -20.08
CA LYS A 582 9.61 40.28 -19.33
C LYS A 582 9.01 39.84 -18.00
N TRP A 583 8.39 40.77 -17.26
CA TRP A 583 7.66 40.46 -16.02
C TRP A 583 6.53 39.45 -16.25
N LEU A 584 5.72 39.66 -17.30
CA LEU A 584 4.62 38.75 -17.66
C LEU A 584 5.15 37.34 -17.94
N SER A 585 6.25 37.23 -18.69
CA SER A 585 6.89 35.95 -19.01
C SER A 585 7.54 35.25 -17.82
N ASP A 586 7.97 35.98 -16.80
CA ASP A 586 8.57 35.39 -15.59
C ASP A 586 7.49 34.98 -14.57
N THR A 587 6.37 35.69 -14.56
CA THR A 587 5.30 35.56 -13.56
C THR A 587 4.20 34.59 -13.98
N PHE A 588 3.76 34.60 -15.24
CA PHE A 588 2.55 33.88 -15.69
C PHE A 588 2.84 32.81 -16.73
N HIS A 589 2.28 31.62 -16.50
CA HIS A 589 2.37 30.47 -17.39
C HIS A 589 0.95 30.10 -17.84
N LEU A 590 0.70 30.05 -19.15
CA LEU A 590 -0.65 29.80 -19.67
C LEU A 590 -0.89 28.30 -19.86
N ILE A 591 -2.03 27.82 -19.37
CA ILE A 591 -2.58 26.49 -19.68
C ILE A 591 -3.73 26.72 -20.66
N ARG A 592 -3.60 26.20 -21.89
CA ARG A 592 -4.61 26.35 -22.95
C ARG A 592 -4.81 25.00 -23.64
N CYS A 593 -6.06 24.65 -23.90
CA CYS A 593 -6.37 23.55 -24.81
C CYS A 593 -6.26 24.07 -26.25
N GLU A 594 -5.62 23.31 -27.13
CA GLU A 594 -5.52 23.62 -28.57
C GLU A 594 -6.49 22.76 -29.42
N ASP A 595 -7.13 21.77 -28.80
CA ASP A 595 -8.09 20.85 -29.40
C ASP A 595 -9.55 21.30 -29.16
N ASP A 596 -10.48 20.88 -30.02
CA ASP A 596 -11.93 21.19 -29.92
C ASP A 596 -12.66 20.51 -28.73
N SER A 597 -11.93 19.83 -27.83
CA SER A 597 -12.49 19.09 -26.69
C SER A 597 -12.33 19.85 -25.36
N LEU A 598 -13.37 19.88 -24.53
CA LEU A 598 -13.31 20.49 -23.21
C LEU A 598 -12.22 19.82 -22.34
N PRO A 599 -11.31 20.58 -21.71
CA PRO A 599 -10.24 20.01 -20.90
C PRO A 599 -10.79 19.43 -19.59
N SER A 600 -10.34 18.23 -19.23
CA SER A 600 -10.67 17.64 -17.93
C SER A 600 -9.88 18.30 -16.80
N ILE A 601 -10.47 18.36 -15.59
CA ILE A 601 -9.78 18.86 -14.39
C ILE A 601 -8.44 18.14 -14.12
N LYS A 602 -8.37 16.84 -14.41
CA LYS A 602 -7.13 16.05 -14.25
C LYS A 602 -6.02 16.60 -15.16
N TRP A 603 -6.32 16.84 -16.44
CA TRP A 603 -5.36 17.37 -17.41
C TRP A 603 -4.83 18.75 -17.00
N VAL A 604 -5.71 19.64 -16.51
CA VAL A 604 -5.31 20.96 -15.96
C VAL A 604 -4.39 20.80 -14.75
N LEU A 605 -4.70 19.89 -13.82
CA LEU A 605 -3.89 19.64 -12.63
C LEU A 605 -2.53 19.00 -12.94
N ASP A 606 -2.46 18.09 -13.92
CA ASP A 606 -1.21 17.47 -14.38
C ASP A 606 -0.27 18.53 -15.01
N LEU A 607 -0.81 19.48 -15.78
CA LEU A 607 -0.04 20.61 -16.32
C LEU A 607 0.35 21.63 -15.22
N ALA A 608 -0.55 21.94 -14.29
CA ALA A 608 -0.24 22.81 -13.16
C ALA A 608 0.89 22.22 -12.29
N LYS A 609 0.88 20.90 -12.05
CA LYS A 609 1.97 20.19 -11.37
C LYS A 609 3.30 20.33 -12.11
N ALA A 610 3.31 20.23 -13.44
CA ALA A 610 4.50 20.47 -14.24
C ALA A 610 4.99 21.94 -14.11
N ALA A 611 4.07 22.90 -14.05
CA ALA A 611 4.39 24.32 -13.87
C ALA A 611 4.97 24.64 -12.48
N VAL A 612 4.45 24.01 -11.42
CA VAL A 612 5.03 24.08 -10.06
C VAL A 612 6.48 23.57 -10.08
N LEU A 613 6.71 22.37 -10.62
CA LEU A 613 8.03 21.73 -10.62
C LEU A 613 9.08 22.42 -11.50
N ARG A 614 8.68 23.00 -12.63
CA ARG A 614 9.62 23.63 -13.59
C ARG A 614 9.82 25.13 -13.39
N HIS A 615 8.79 25.84 -12.94
CA HIS A 615 8.75 27.30 -12.95
C HIS A 615 8.48 27.91 -11.57
N GLY A 616 8.36 27.10 -10.52
CA GLY A 616 8.13 27.59 -9.15
C GLY A 616 6.76 28.25 -8.96
N VAL A 617 5.76 27.86 -9.75
CA VAL A 617 4.39 28.37 -9.62
C VAL A 617 3.85 28.11 -8.20
N ARG A 618 3.19 29.13 -7.63
CA ARG A 618 2.61 29.13 -6.28
C ARG A 618 1.08 29.24 -6.27
N GLY A 619 0.44 29.59 -7.39
CA GLY A 619 -1.02 29.58 -7.53
C GLY A 619 -1.48 29.12 -8.91
N LEU A 620 -2.61 28.43 -8.97
CA LEU A 620 -3.33 28.05 -10.18
C LEU A 620 -4.65 28.82 -10.23
N VAL A 621 -4.94 29.48 -11.36
CA VAL A 621 -6.24 30.08 -11.65
C VAL A 621 -6.91 29.30 -12.77
N ILE A 622 -8.19 28.99 -12.59
CA ILE A 622 -9.06 28.40 -13.60
C ILE A 622 -10.21 29.40 -13.81
N ASP A 623 -10.25 30.04 -14.97
CA ASP A 623 -11.25 31.08 -15.28
C ASP A 623 -11.84 30.92 -16.70
N PRO A 624 -13.14 30.59 -16.84
CA PRO A 624 -14.09 30.20 -15.80
C PRO A 624 -14.13 28.67 -15.60
N TYR A 625 -14.60 28.21 -14.44
CA TYR A 625 -14.62 26.77 -14.10
C TYR A 625 -15.65 25.94 -14.90
N ASN A 626 -16.68 26.57 -15.48
CA ASN A 626 -17.72 25.88 -16.27
C ASN A 626 -17.24 25.39 -17.65
N GLU A 627 -16.06 25.83 -18.12
CA GLU A 627 -15.46 25.38 -19.39
C GLU A 627 -14.59 24.11 -19.23
N LEU A 628 -14.67 23.42 -18.08
CA LEU A 628 -14.02 22.13 -17.85
C LEU A 628 -15.00 20.98 -18.09
N ASP A 629 -14.52 19.86 -18.66
CA ASP A 629 -15.34 18.66 -18.79
C ASP A 629 -15.80 18.15 -17.40
N HIS A 630 -17.12 17.98 -17.25
CA HIS A 630 -17.78 17.54 -16.04
C HIS A 630 -17.86 16.00 -15.91
N GLN A 631 -17.27 15.24 -16.87
CA GLN A 631 -17.21 13.78 -16.80
C GLN A 631 -16.58 13.28 -15.48
N ARG A 632 -17.42 12.63 -14.67
CA ARG A 632 -17.07 12.14 -13.33
C ARG A 632 -16.95 10.62 -13.35
N PRO A 633 -15.85 10.03 -12.83
CA PRO A 633 -15.80 8.60 -12.59
C PRO A 633 -16.93 8.17 -11.66
N VAL A 634 -17.59 7.05 -11.98
CA VAL A 634 -18.79 6.55 -11.27
C VAL A 634 -18.52 6.25 -9.78
N SER A 635 -17.25 6.12 -9.39
CA SER A 635 -16.80 5.71 -8.05
C SER A 635 -16.67 6.83 -7.00
N GLN A 636 -16.95 8.10 -7.32
CA GLN A 636 -16.86 9.20 -6.35
C GLN A 636 -18.23 9.61 -5.77
N CYS A 637 -18.53 9.12 -4.57
CA CYS A 637 -19.64 9.59 -3.74
C CYS A 637 -19.48 11.06 -3.33
N ARG A 638 -20.58 11.72 -2.96
CA ARG A 638 -20.56 13.04 -2.31
C ARG A 638 -20.25 12.87 -0.83
N SER A 639 -19.32 13.67 -0.32
CA SER A 639 -19.25 14.09 1.09
C SER A 639 -20.34 15.12 1.38
#